data_AF-A0A1B8SAB4-F1
#
_entry.id   AF-A0A1B8SAB4-F1
#
_cell.length_a   1.000
_cell.length_b   1.000
_cell.length_c   1.000
_cell.angle_alpha   90.00
_cell.angle_beta   90.00
_cell.angle_gamma   90.00
#
_symmetry.space_group_name_H-M   'P 1'
#
loop_
_entity.id
_entity.type
_entity.pdbx_description
1 polymer ?
#
loop_
_entity_poly.entity_id
_entity_poly.type
_entity_poly.pdbx_seq_one_letter_code
_entity_poly.pdbx_strand_id
1 'polypeptide(L)'
;VAEGVAAGAGGAGGAGSTTGATGAAGAAPTGRAGDGGDGGNGYHATTAGASGGKGGDGGTGSVHGNGGNGGNGGNGATGRNGVAGLFGGNAGDGGNGGAGGAGGNSLGDGNGGNGGNGGAAGNGGRGLDQSAQPAGATLPGSGGNGGQGGAGGAGGSSASAHGPGTGNGGAGGTGGAGGNGGGNGIATVDAPNNVQYGSGGDGGAGGAGGNGGLGDNGAAGPNAGFDGGHGGAGGQGGAGGSSYQGNAALGEHGRFGTNGDGGAGGSGGTGGGGGTGGTGIASAGGAGGNGGNGGTAGAGGAPGTGTFAQPGINKAPVGVGGAGGHGGGAGDGGSGGIGAAGYIGGTGGNGGVGGSGGDGGDGSGSFYSQGSSGGNGGSGGDGGDAGTGGAGGSGATAGTGGNAGAGGDGGDGGNGGTASLASTNVHGGAAGDGGAGGAAGNVAAGGAGAKGGDGGDGGVGGYGGTVGSTGANGAGGAGGAGSGSAADGAAGGPNGLVNASIPLYLQSGGISPIVYISLNGGPPVPVQIDTGSTGLTILGNSQGLGDSVFSGSASYAGLGNQSYSYHTYDTTVGFCDKVGVCPEGLVTDPTAVNIVDPASTALMTQYFNQYGIVGVLGIGPNNGFSGTSTIISALPGALNQGVLIDEARGEVVFGPNQLEPELSLPGSPFVDTMVSVNGGAPVAVSTSIDSGGMLGSVPQWLFPSAGIGTHVPVGTEISVYTADGQTLLYSFTTTATNSPWVWSNTSMNSGYWPFAESPIYIDYRPSGFGSTVFSG
;
A
#
# COMPACT_ATOMS: atom_id res chain seq x y z
N VAL A 1 -25.29 48.07 47.48
CA VAL A 1 -25.08 47.04 48.51
C VAL A 1 -24.07 46.08 47.94
N ALA A 2 -22.84 46.08 48.47
CA ALA A 2 -21.80 45.14 48.07
C ALA A 2 -22.14 43.79 48.70
N GLU A 3 -22.69 42.86 47.91
CA GLU A 3 -22.76 41.47 48.33
C GLU A 3 -21.36 40.89 48.21
N GLY A 4 -20.71 40.67 49.36
CA GLY A 4 -19.49 39.88 49.45
C GLY A 4 -19.81 38.46 49.03
N VAL A 5 -19.47 38.09 47.80
CA VAL A 5 -19.46 36.70 47.36
C VAL A 5 -18.38 35.99 48.18
N ALA A 6 -18.80 35.22 49.18
CA ALA A 6 -17.88 34.35 49.90
C ALA A 6 -17.22 33.40 48.87
N ALA A 7 -15.89 33.42 48.80
CA ALA A 7 -15.14 32.47 48.00
C ALA A 7 -15.58 31.05 48.40
N GLY A 8 -16.16 30.30 47.46
CA GLY A 8 -16.58 28.93 47.72
C GLY A 8 -15.34 28.06 47.95
N ALA A 9 -15.37 27.19 48.95
CA ALA A 9 -14.33 26.17 49.08
C ALA A 9 -14.40 25.22 47.86
N GLY A 10 -13.25 24.97 47.24
CA GLY A 10 -13.14 24.01 46.14
C GLY A 10 -13.58 22.61 46.57
N GLY A 11 -14.01 21.81 45.60
CA GLY A 11 -14.34 20.41 45.79
C GLY A 11 -13.13 19.61 46.29
N ALA A 12 -13.37 18.61 47.13
CA ALA A 12 -12.33 17.69 47.55
C ALA A 12 -11.87 16.83 46.37
N GLY A 13 -10.55 16.68 46.21
CA GLY A 13 -9.98 15.77 45.22
C GLY A 13 -10.32 14.30 45.52
N GLY A 14 -10.47 13.51 44.47
CA GLY A 14 -10.70 12.08 44.55
C GLY A 14 -9.47 11.33 45.06
N ALA A 15 -9.68 10.32 45.89
CA ALA A 15 -8.63 9.40 46.28
C ALA A 15 -8.18 8.53 45.10
N GLY A 16 -6.87 8.26 45.01
CA GLY A 16 -6.32 7.29 44.06
C GLY A 16 -6.88 5.89 44.30
N SER A 17 -6.98 5.10 43.23
CA SER A 17 -7.55 3.76 43.31
C SER A 17 -6.62 2.72 43.95
N THR A 18 -7.23 1.64 44.45
CA THR A 18 -6.55 0.40 44.85
C THR A 18 -6.67 -0.64 43.75
N THR A 19 -5.98 -1.78 43.86
CA THR A 19 -5.91 -2.82 42.82
C THR A 19 -7.27 -3.13 42.18
N GLY A 20 -7.42 -2.81 40.89
CA GLY A 20 -8.63 -3.08 40.11
C GLY A 20 -9.81 -2.11 40.31
N ALA A 21 -9.69 -1.11 41.18
CA ALA A 21 -10.72 -0.07 41.36
C ALA A 21 -10.47 1.14 40.45
N THR A 22 -11.51 1.92 40.17
CA THR A 22 -11.38 3.24 39.53
C THR A 22 -10.96 4.28 40.56
N GLY A 23 -10.23 5.30 40.14
CA GLY A 23 -9.96 6.47 40.97
C GLY A 23 -11.29 7.07 41.42
N ALA A 24 -11.36 7.58 42.65
CA ALA A 24 -12.57 8.26 43.09
C ALA A 24 -12.72 9.56 42.30
N ALA A 25 -13.96 9.93 41.96
CA ALA A 25 -14.22 11.22 41.34
C ALA A 25 -13.96 12.36 42.33
N GLY A 26 -13.56 13.52 41.80
CA GLY A 26 -13.50 14.75 42.57
C GLY A 26 -14.90 15.25 42.92
N ALA A 27 -15.03 15.90 44.07
CA ALA A 27 -16.32 16.42 44.52
C ALA A 27 -16.65 17.77 43.87
N ALA A 28 -17.95 18.09 43.79
CA ALA A 28 -18.39 19.45 43.50
C ALA A 28 -18.11 20.39 44.69
N PRO A 29 -17.84 21.68 44.45
CA PRO A 29 -17.68 22.69 45.49
C PRO A 29 -18.99 22.95 46.24
N THR A 30 -18.91 23.50 47.44
CA THR A 30 -20.08 23.82 48.27
C THR A 30 -20.49 25.30 48.21
N GLY A 31 -19.85 26.10 47.36
CA GLY A 31 -20.10 27.55 47.20
C GLY A 31 -20.19 28.00 45.73
N ARG A 32 -20.67 29.24 45.51
CA ARG A 32 -21.04 29.78 44.18
C ARG A 32 -19.86 30.07 43.24
N ALA A 33 -18.63 30.07 43.77
CA ALA A 33 -17.39 30.36 43.03
C ALA A 33 -16.24 29.40 43.36
N GLY A 34 -16.54 28.18 43.84
CA GLY A 34 -15.51 27.15 44.06
C GLY A 34 -15.25 26.32 42.80
N ASP A 35 -14.02 25.83 42.64
CA ASP A 35 -13.64 24.89 41.58
C ASP A 35 -14.05 23.45 41.93
N GLY A 36 -14.25 22.61 40.93
CA GLY A 36 -14.41 21.17 41.13
C GLY A 36 -13.11 20.52 41.61
N GLY A 37 -13.21 19.50 42.46
CA GLY A 37 -12.03 18.74 42.90
C GLY A 37 -11.47 17.89 41.75
N ASP A 38 -10.16 17.67 41.70
CA ASP A 38 -9.59 16.76 40.69
C ASP A 38 -9.95 15.30 40.96
N GLY A 39 -10.06 14.48 39.92
CA GLY A 39 -10.25 13.04 40.03
C GLY A 39 -8.99 12.30 40.51
N GLY A 40 -9.18 11.19 41.23
CA GLY A 40 -8.07 10.38 41.73
C GLY A 40 -7.40 9.55 40.63
N ASN A 41 -6.09 9.32 40.74
CA ASN A 41 -5.36 8.51 39.75
C ASN A 41 -5.71 7.01 39.82
N GLY A 42 -5.59 6.34 38.68
CA GLY A 42 -5.70 4.90 38.50
C GLY A 42 -4.50 4.14 39.07
N TYR A 43 -4.74 2.89 39.46
CA TYR A 43 -3.75 2.04 40.12
C TYR A 43 -2.80 1.44 39.10
N HIS A 44 -1.49 1.57 39.33
CA HIS A 44 -0.49 0.88 38.51
C HIS A 44 -0.43 -0.61 38.88
N ALA A 45 -0.73 -1.47 37.93
CA ALA A 45 -0.72 -2.91 38.14
C ALA A 45 0.69 -3.42 38.45
N THR A 46 0.80 -4.30 39.43
CA THR A 46 2.06 -4.95 39.84
C THR A 46 2.04 -6.47 39.64
N THR A 47 0.85 -7.05 39.46
CA THR A 47 0.68 -8.47 39.14
C THR A 47 0.86 -8.67 37.65
N ALA A 48 1.73 -9.59 37.24
CA ALA A 48 2.07 -9.81 35.83
C ALA A 48 0.83 -10.00 34.94
N GLY A 49 0.77 -9.28 33.82
CA GLY A 49 -0.36 -9.28 32.87
C GLY A 49 -1.62 -8.56 33.35
N ALA A 50 -1.66 -8.02 34.58
CA ALA A 50 -2.84 -7.29 35.07
C ALA A 50 -2.90 -5.87 34.50
N SER A 51 -4.11 -5.41 34.19
CA SER A 51 -4.38 -4.07 33.66
C SER A 51 -4.36 -2.99 34.74
N GLY A 52 -3.97 -1.77 34.37
CA GLY A 52 -4.02 -0.61 35.24
C GLY A 52 -5.46 -0.17 35.55
N GLY A 53 -5.65 0.44 36.73
CA GLY A 53 -6.94 1.01 37.14
C GLY A 53 -7.27 2.28 36.36
N LYS A 54 -8.55 2.62 36.23
CA LYS A 54 -8.96 3.88 35.57
C LYS A 54 -8.76 5.08 36.49
N GLY A 55 -8.49 6.26 35.93
CA GLY A 55 -8.59 7.52 36.67
C GLY A 55 -10.04 7.84 37.04
N GLY A 56 -10.24 8.62 38.09
CA GLY A 56 -11.53 9.16 38.48
C GLY A 56 -11.85 10.45 37.74
N ASP A 57 -13.12 10.78 37.59
CA ASP A 57 -13.53 12.01 36.91
C ASP A 57 -13.29 13.26 37.78
N GLY A 58 -13.03 14.40 37.16
CA GLY A 58 -13.01 15.68 37.84
C GLY A 58 -14.40 16.10 38.31
N GLY A 59 -14.47 16.77 39.46
CA GLY A 59 -15.70 17.33 39.99
C GLY A 59 -16.20 18.49 39.14
N THR A 60 -17.51 18.69 39.08
CA THR A 60 -18.10 19.84 38.40
C THR A 60 -17.82 21.13 39.17
N GLY A 61 -17.34 22.17 38.49
CA GLY A 61 -17.18 23.51 39.04
C GLY A 61 -18.51 24.19 39.34
N SER A 62 -18.50 25.19 40.21
CA SER A 62 -19.67 26.04 40.47
C SER A 62 -19.91 27.03 39.31
N VAL A 63 -20.87 27.95 39.47
CA VAL A 63 -21.25 28.93 38.43
C VAL A 63 -20.07 29.79 37.96
N HIS A 64 -19.11 30.09 38.86
CA HIS A 64 -17.91 30.85 38.53
C HIS A 64 -16.60 30.06 38.72
N GLY A 65 -16.72 28.74 38.91
CA GLY A 65 -15.59 27.87 39.17
C GLY A 65 -15.30 26.96 37.98
N ASN A 66 -14.02 26.61 37.82
CA ASN A 66 -13.59 25.67 36.81
C ASN A 66 -13.99 24.25 37.20
N GLY A 67 -14.19 23.39 36.20
CA GLY A 67 -14.24 21.95 36.43
C GLY A 67 -12.90 21.41 36.92
N GLY A 68 -12.93 20.39 37.78
CA GLY A 68 -11.72 19.67 38.20
C GLY A 68 -11.14 18.84 37.06
N ASN A 69 -9.86 18.53 37.07
CA ASN A 69 -9.26 17.67 36.06
C ASN A 69 -9.60 16.20 36.31
N GLY A 70 -9.66 15.41 35.24
CA GLY A 70 -9.74 13.96 35.34
C GLY A 70 -8.42 13.35 35.84
N GLY A 71 -8.51 12.30 36.64
CA GLY A 71 -7.35 11.54 37.11
C GLY A 71 -6.71 10.73 35.98
N ASN A 72 -5.40 10.48 36.05
CA ASN A 72 -4.72 9.66 35.04
C ASN A 72 -5.05 8.18 35.20
N GLY A 73 -5.07 7.44 34.10
CA GLY A 73 -5.13 5.98 34.12
C GLY A 73 -3.84 5.35 34.65
N GLY A 74 -3.97 4.22 35.34
CA GLY A 74 -2.85 3.43 35.84
C GLY A 74 -2.19 2.60 34.74
N ASN A 75 -0.93 2.23 34.90
CA ASN A 75 -0.20 1.43 33.91
C ASN A 75 -0.53 -0.06 34.06
N GLY A 76 -0.55 -0.79 32.94
CA GLY A 76 -0.58 -2.24 32.91
C GLY A 76 0.76 -2.86 33.31
N ALA A 77 0.74 -4.09 33.82
CA ALA A 77 1.93 -4.82 34.22
C ALA A 77 2.47 -5.70 33.09
N THR A 78 3.79 -5.84 32.99
CA THR A 78 4.44 -6.77 32.05
C THR A 78 3.94 -8.21 32.25
N GLY A 79 3.78 -8.93 31.15
CA GLY A 79 3.39 -10.32 31.13
C GLY A 79 4.42 -11.25 31.78
N ARG A 80 3.96 -12.42 32.24
CA ARG A 80 4.83 -13.37 32.94
C ARG A 80 5.72 -14.09 31.93
N ASN A 81 7.01 -14.25 32.23
CA ASN A 81 7.88 -15.09 31.40
C ASN A 81 7.44 -16.55 31.42
N GLY A 82 7.67 -17.26 30.31
CA GLY A 82 7.39 -18.68 30.18
C GLY A 82 8.21 -19.53 31.15
N VAL A 83 7.60 -20.58 31.71
CA VAL A 83 8.22 -21.52 32.64
C VAL A 83 8.06 -22.96 32.15
N ALA A 84 9.01 -23.82 32.46
CA ALA A 84 8.97 -25.22 32.05
C ALA A 84 7.80 -25.97 32.72
N GLY A 85 7.05 -26.76 31.94
CA GLY A 85 6.05 -27.72 32.44
C GLY A 85 4.60 -27.23 32.54
N LEU A 86 4.32 -25.95 32.30
CA LEU A 86 2.95 -25.42 32.15
C LEU A 86 2.88 -24.60 30.85
N PHE A 87 1.95 -24.92 29.96
CA PHE A 87 1.74 -24.25 28.66
C PHE A 87 2.93 -24.24 27.69
N GLY A 88 3.75 -25.29 27.68
CA GLY A 88 4.79 -25.45 26.66
C GLY A 88 5.88 -24.36 26.66
N GLY A 89 6.04 -23.60 27.75
CA GLY A 89 7.04 -22.55 27.85
C GLY A 89 6.62 -21.17 27.28
N ASN A 90 5.35 -20.99 26.92
CA ASN A 90 4.84 -19.71 26.40
C ASN A 90 4.80 -18.64 27.50
N ALA A 91 5.08 -17.39 27.12
CA ALA A 91 4.93 -16.26 28.00
C ALA A 91 3.47 -15.77 28.07
N GLY A 92 3.14 -15.05 29.14
CA GLY A 92 1.88 -14.33 29.26
C GLY A 92 1.94 -12.94 28.62
N ASP A 93 0.78 -12.43 28.23
CA ASP A 93 0.62 -11.10 27.65
C ASP A 93 0.79 -9.97 28.68
N GLY A 94 1.14 -8.78 28.18
CA GLY A 94 1.14 -7.57 28.97
C GLY A 94 -0.27 -7.07 29.30
N GLY A 95 -0.43 -6.48 30.48
CA GLY A 95 -1.70 -5.89 30.91
C GLY A 95 -2.00 -4.58 30.19
N ASN A 96 -3.27 -4.23 30.03
CA ASN A 96 -3.65 -2.97 29.38
C ASN A 96 -3.43 -1.77 30.30
N GLY A 97 -3.20 -0.60 29.70
CA GLY A 97 -3.27 0.68 30.41
C GLY A 97 -4.71 1.02 30.82
N GLY A 98 -4.87 1.65 31.99
CA GLY A 98 -6.15 2.17 32.45
C GLY A 98 -6.54 3.43 31.68
N ALA A 99 -7.84 3.68 31.51
CA ALA A 99 -8.32 4.92 30.90
C ALA A 99 -8.13 6.12 31.87
N GLY A 100 -7.86 7.30 31.32
CA GLY A 100 -7.95 8.56 32.06
C GLY A 100 -9.40 8.92 32.40
N GLY A 101 -9.61 9.63 33.51
CA GLY A 101 -10.91 10.16 33.91
C GLY A 101 -11.30 11.39 33.08
N ALA A 102 -12.59 11.67 32.97
CA ALA A 102 -13.06 12.88 32.29
C ALA A 102 -12.79 14.14 33.14
N GLY A 103 -12.54 15.26 32.48
CA GLY A 103 -12.54 16.57 33.11
C GLY A 103 -13.96 16.95 33.56
N GLY A 104 -14.06 17.62 34.70
CA GLY A 104 -15.31 18.13 35.23
C GLY A 104 -15.86 19.28 34.38
N ASN A 105 -17.18 19.41 34.32
CA ASN A 105 -17.82 20.54 33.65
C ASN A 105 -17.80 21.80 34.54
N SER A 106 -17.90 22.99 33.93
CA SER A 106 -18.28 24.21 34.66
C SER A 106 -19.79 24.47 34.50
N LEU A 107 -20.45 24.93 35.56
CA LEU A 107 -21.88 25.25 35.56
C LEU A 107 -22.20 26.68 35.08
N GLY A 108 -21.19 27.52 34.81
CA GLY A 108 -21.38 28.89 34.36
C GLY A 108 -20.21 29.41 33.51
N ASP A 109 -19.58 30.54 33.88
CA ASP A 109 -18.53 31.20 33.09
C ASP A 109 -17.10 30.69 33.34
N GLY A 110 -16.97 29.57 34.06
CA GLY A 110 -15.70 28.90 34.29
C GLY A 110 -15.30 27.97 33.14
N ASN A 111 -14.03 27.56 33.10
CA ASN A 111 -13.56 26.62 32.10
C ASN A 111 -13.88 25.17 32.49
N GLY A 112 -14.08 24.31 31.49
CA GLY A 112 -14.09 22.87 31.70
C GLY A 112 -12.71 22.35 32.13
N GLY A 113 -12.70 21.31 32.97
CA GLY A 113 -11.46 20.66 33.40
C GLY A 113 -10.84 19.82 32.28
N ASN A 114 -9.53 19.55 32.33
CA ASN A 114 -8.89 18.69 31.33
C ASN A 114 -9.20 17.22 31.60
N GLY A 115 -9.27 16.42 30.55
CA GLY A 115 -9.31 14.96 30.66
C GLY A 115 -7.96 14.40 31.14
N GLY A 116 -8.01 13.32 31.93
CA GLY A 116 -6.81 12.62 32.39
C GLY A 116 -6.16 11.80 31.27
N ASN A 117 -4.85 11.55 31.36
CA ASN A 117 -4.14 10.74 30.37
C ASN A 117 -4.42 9.25 30.56
N GLY A 118 -4.45 8.49 29.46
CA GLY A 118 -4.46 7.04 29.50
C GLY A 118 -3.14 6.45 30.01
N GLY A 119 -3.22 5.38 30.78
CA GLY A 119 -2.05 4.66 31.27
C GLY A 119 -1.33 3.90 30.16
N ALA A 120 -0.03 3.68 30.30
CA ALA A 120 0.73 2.83 29.37
C ALA A 120 0.40 1.35 29.58
N ALA A 121 0.44 0.56 28.51
CA ALA A 121 0.32 -0.88 28.63
C ALA A 121 1.61 -1.55 29.12
N GLY A 122 1.47 -2.77 29.64
CA GLY A 122 2.58 -3.65 29.95
C GLY A 122 3.10 -4.35 28.70
N ASN A 123 4.39 -4.68 28.68
CA ASN A 123 4.99 -5.48 27.61
C ASN A 123 4.58 -6.96 27.75
N GLY A 124 4.64 -7.72 26.66
CA GLY A 124 4.54 -9.17 26.72
C GLY A 124 5.71 -9.81 27.46
N GLY A 125 5.46 -10.96 28.10
CA GLY A 125 6.51 -11.76 28.73
C GLY A 125 7.45 -12.40 27.71
N ARG A 126 8.66 -12.78 28.13
CA ARG A 126 9.56 -13.59 27.29
C ARG A 126 9.24 -15.07 27.37
N GLY A 127 9.31 -15.78 26.24
CA GLY A 127 9.25 -17.24 26.20
C GLY A 127 10.36 -17.90 27.02
N LEU A 128 10.22 -19.20 27.33
CA LEU A 128 11.15 -19.95 28.18
C LEU A 128 12.61 -19.91 27.66
N ASP A 129 13.54 -19.46 28.49
CA ASP A 129 14.99 -19.55 28.26
C ASP A 129 15.53 -20.91 28.72
N GLN A 130 15.99 -21.75 27.79
CA GLN A 130 16.53 -23.08 28.06
C GLN A 130 18.05 -23.10 28.29
N SER A 131 18.74 -21.95 28.29
CA SER A 131 20.20 -21.88 28.44
C SER A 131 20.76 -22.58 29.69
N ALA A 132 19.91 -22.79 30.70
CA ALA A 132 20.24 -23.47 31.95
C ALA A 132 19.56 -24.85 32.15
N GLN A 133 18.90 -25.42 31.14
CA GLN A 133 18.12 -26.68 31.26
C GLN A 133 18.82 -27.88 30.58
N PRO A 134 18.61 -29.12 31.08
CA PRO A 134 19.18 -30.33 30.48
C PRO A 134 18.57 -30.66 29.10
N ALA A 135 19.36 -31.29 28.24
CA ALA A 135 18.96 -31.68 26.88
C ALA A 135 17.71 -32.59 26.89
N GLY A 136 16.68 -32.22 26.13
CA GLY A 136 15.40 -32.94 26.03
C GLY A 136 14.18 -32.23 26.63
N ALA A 137 14.29 -30.97 27.02
CA ALA A 137 13.18 -30.17 27.56
C ALA A 137 12.18 -29.69 26.48
N THR A 138 10.90 -29.56 26.87
CA THR A 138 9.75 -29.00 26.13
C THR A 138 10.11 -27.78 25.27
N LEU A 139 9.55 -27.65 24.06
CA LEU A 139 9.80 -26.57 23.09
C LEU A 139 9.95 -25.17 23.74
N PRO A 140 10.87 -24.30 23.25
CA PRO A 140 10.92 -22.90 23.67
C PRO A 140 9.60 -22.23 23.28
N GLY A 141 8.82 -21.78 24.26
CA GLY A 141 7.52 -21.19 23.97
C GLY A 141 7.61 -19.79 23.35
N SER A 142 6.48 -19.32 22.82
CA SER A 142 6.35 -18.00 22.20
C SER A 142 6.46 -16.87 23.22
N GLY A 143 6.87 -15.69 22.74
CA GLY A 143 6.72 -14.45 23.49
C GLY A 143 5.25 -14.09 23.68
N GLY A 144 4.92 -13.37 24.75
CA GLY A 144 3.58 -12.83 24.97
C GLY A 144 3.38 -11.55 24.17
N ASN A 145 2.14 -11.17 23.89
CA ASN A 145 1.81 -9.92 23.21
C ASN A 145 1.88 -8.73 24.17
N GLY A 146 2.18 -7.55 23.64
CA GLY A 146 2.07 -6.30 24.39
C GLY A 146 0.61 -5.93 24.68
N GLY A 147 0.35 -5.30 25.82
CA GLY A 147 -0.98 -4.81 26.17
C GLY A 147 -1.40 -3.58 25.34
N GLN A 148 -2.67 -3.21 25.37
CA GLN A 148 -3.17 -1.97 24.75
C GLN A 148 -2.99 -0.76 25.67
N GLY A 149 -2.61 0.39 25.10
CA GLY A 149 -2.57 1.65 25.83
C GLY A 149 -3.96 2.11 26.27
N GLY A 150 -4.07 2.77 27.42
CA GLY A 150 -5.33 3.30 27.92
C GLY A 150 -5.82 4.49 27.11
N ALA A 151 -7.14 4.68 26.98
CA ALA A 151 -7.67 5.90 26.33
C ALA A 151 -7.49 7.14 27.22
N GLY A 152 -7.27 8.30 26.59
CA GLY A 152 -7.35 9.59 27.27
C GLY A 152 -8.79 9.95 27.64
N GLY A 153 -8.97 10.65 28.76
CA GLY A 153 -10.26 11.15 29.22
C GLY A 153 -10.74 12.34 28.39
N ALA A 154 -12.05 12.54 28.28
CA ALA A 154 -12.59 13.72 27.60
C ALA A 154 -12.38 14.99 28.43
N GLY A 155 -12.19 16.13 27.77
CA GLY A 155 -12.22 17.43 28.42
C GLY A 155 -13.64 17.80 28.86
N GLY A 156 -13.75 18.46 30.01
CA GLY A 156 -15.01 18.98 30.53
C GLY A 156 -15.54 20.12 29.67
N SER A 157 -16.85 20.26 29.60
CA SER A 157 -17.52 21.34 28.87
C SER A 157 -17.93 22.46 29.82
N SER A 158 -18.14 23.65 29.28
CA SER A 158 -18.74 24.75 30.03
C SER A 158 -20.20 24.97 29.59
N ALA A 159 -21.10 25.12 30.57
CA ALA A 159 -22.52 24.81 30.39
C ALA A 159 -23.46 26.01 30.16
N SER A 160 -23.10 27.27 30.50
CA SER A 160 -24.00 28.41 30.25
C SER A 160 -23.39 29.80 30.47
N ALA A 161 -23.53 30.71 29.50
CA ALA A 161 -23.08 32.09 29.60
C ALA A 161 -23.87 32.92 30.64
N HIS A 162 -23.15 33.54 31.58
CA HIS A 162 -23.68 34.50 32.55
C HIS A 162 -22.79 35.78 32.58
N GLY A 163 -22.87 36.61 31.54
CA GLY A 163 -22.23 37.93 31.51
C GLY A 163 -21.05 38.04 30.53
N PRO A 164 -20.08 38.94 30.76
CA PRO A 164 -19.01 39.26 29.81
C PRO A 164 -17.85 38.24 29.77
N GLY A 165 -17.91 37.15 30.54
CA GLY A 165 -16.88 36.10 30.56
C GLY A 165 -17.20 34.95 29.59
N THR A 166 -16.17 34.43 28.92
CA THR A 166 -16.24 33.26 28.01
C THR A 166 -15.56 32.06 28.66
N GLY A 167 -16.29 31.03 29.03
CA GLY A 167 -15.74 29.74 29.43
C GLY A 167 -15.24 28.97 28.21
N ASN A 168 -14.10 28.30 28.33
CA ASN A 168 -13.57 27.42 27.30
C ASN A 168 -13.77 25.96 27.70
N GLY A 169 -13.90 25.09 26.70
CA GLY A 169 -13.86 23.65 26.91
C GLY A 169 -12.46 23.19 27.33
N GLY A 170 -12.39 22.19 28.21
CA GLY A 170 -11.12 21.57 28.62
C GLY A 170 -10.51 20.72 27.51
N ALA A 171 -9.19 20.53 27.50
CA ALA A 171 -8.54 19.66 26.54
C ALA A 171 -8.82 18.17 26.85
N GLY A 172 -8.87 17.34 25.81
CA GLY A 172 -8.88 15.89 25.95
C GLY A 172 -7.51 15.36 26.39
N GLY A 173 -7.50 14.31 27.21
CA GLY A 173 -6.27 13.65 27.66
C GLY A 173 -5.60 12.84 26.55
N THR A 174 -4.29 12.61 26.65
CA THR A 174 -3.58 11.78 25.65
C THR A 174 -3.85 10.30 25.86
N GLY A 175 -3.90 9.52 24.79
CA GLY A 175 -3.90 8.06 24.86
C GLY A 175 -2.54 7.51 25.34
N GLY A 176 -2.57 6.40 26.08
CA GLY A 176 -1.39 5.71 26.56
C GLY A 176 -0.69 4.92 25.46
N ALA A 177 0.62 4.68 25.59
CA ALA A 177 1.36 3.85 24.64
C ALA A 177 0.96 2.36 24.75
N GLY A 178 0.94 1.67 23.61
CA GLY A 178 0.84 0.22 23.55
C GLY A 178 2.10 -0.46 24.11
N GLY A 179 1.94 -1.66 24.66
CA GLY A 179 3.05 -2.45 25.18
C GLY A 179 3.83 -3.11 24.06
N ASN A 180 5.13 -3.33 24.25
CA ASN A 180 5.93 -4.05 23.27
C ASN A 180 5.66 -5.56 23.34
N GLY A 181 5.82 -6.24 22.20
CA GLY A 181 5.82 -7.70 22.14
C GLY A 181 6.97 -8.32 22.93
N GLY A 182 6.71 -9.48 23.53
CA GLY A 182 7.69 -10.26 24.27
C GLY A 182 8.59 -11.08 23.35
N GLY A 183 9.85 -11.31 23.76
CA GLY A 183 10.77 -12.15 22.99
C GLY A 183 10.42 -13.64 23.02
N ASN A 184 10.82 -14.37 21.99
CA ASN A 184 10.78 -15.83 21.93
C ASN A 184 11.68 -16.47 23.01
N GLY A 185 11.43 -17.75 23.31
CA GLY A 185 12.31 -18.55 24.17
C GLY A 185 13.64 -18.88 23.48
N ILE A 186 14.73 -18.98 24.28
CA ILE A 186 16.07 -19.36 23.80
C ILE A 186 16.21 -20.88 23.84
N ALA A 187 16.48 -21.52 22.69
CA ALA A 187 16.69 -22.98 22.59
C ALA A 187 18.18 -23.33 22.57
N THR A 188 18.64 -24.24 23.43
CA THR A 188 20.05 -24.66 23.48
C THR A 188 20.39 -25.92 22.68
N VAL A 189 19.42 -26.76 22.26
CA VAL A 189 19.75 -28.05 21.61
C VAL A 189 18.72 -28.52 20.56
N ASP A 190 19.07 -28.40 19.27
CA ASP A 190 18.95 -29.47 18.26
C ASP A 190 20.00 -29.24 17.14
N ALA A 191 21.27 -29.47 17.49
CA ALA A 191 22.38 -29.43 16.53
C ALA A 191 22.26 -30.45 15.38
N PRO A 192 21.55 -31.60 15.53
CA PRO A 192 21.28 -32.52 14.41
C PRO A 192 20.31 -32.01 13.33
N ASN A 193 19.21 -31.32 13.69
CA ASN A 193 18.19 -30.92 12.71
C ASN A 193 18.12 -29.42 12.40
N ASN A 194 18.83 -28.57 13.14
CA ASN A 194 19.02 -27.15 12.81
C ASN A 194 17.71 -26.34 12.63
N VAL A 195 16.63 -26.70 13.34
CA VAL A 195 15.35 -25.97 13.33
C VAL A 195 15.06 -25.40 14.72
N GLN A 196 15.14 -24.07 14.85
CA GLN A 196 14.66 -23.33 16.02
C GLN A 196 13.22 -22.87 15.77
N TYR A 197 12.29 -23.20 16.67
CA TYR A 197 10.89 -22.78 16.64
C TYR A 197 10.63 -21.73 17.73
N GLY A 198 9.83 -20.70 17.42
CA GLY A 198 9.36 -19.71 18.39
C GLY A 198 9.12 -18.35 17.73
N SER A 199 7.92 -17.79 17.91
CA SER A 199 7.56 -16.44 17.44
C SER A 199 7.77 -15.41 18.57
N GLY A 200 8.19 -14.20 18.18
CA GLY A 200 8.07 -13.03 19.06
C GLY A 200 6.61 -12.62 19.18
N GLY A 201 6.23 -12.00 20.30
CA GLY A 201 4.89 -11.44 20.46
C GLY A 201 4.71 -10.15 19.67
N ASP A 202 3.46 -9.82 19.39
CA ASP A 202 3.06 -8.60 18.70
C ASP A 202 3.14 -7.39 19.65
N GLY A 203 3.37 -6.21 19.09
CA GLY A 203 3.17 -4.96 19.81
C GLY A 203 1.68 -4.66 20.03
N GLY A 204 1.32 -4.14 21.20
CA GLY A 204 -0.05 -3.73 21.48
C GLY A 204 -0.39 -2.37 20.87
N ALA A 205 -1.66 -2.11 20.59
CA ALA A 205 -2.09 -0.82 20.03
C ALA A 205 -1.93 0.34 21.02
N GLY A 206 -1.66 1.54 20.51
CA GLY A 206 -1.73 2.78 21.29
C GLY A 206 -3.17 3.14 21.67
N GLY A 207 -3.38 3.78 22.82
CA GLY A 207 -4.69 4.24 23.26
C GLY A 207 -5.17 5.45 22.46
N ALA A 208 -6.48 5.62 22.29
CA ALA A 208 -7.03 6.81 21.63
C ALA A 208 -6.88 8.06 22.51
N GLY A 209 -6.67 9.21 21.88
CA GLY A 209 -6.77 10.51 22.56
C GLY A 209 -8.22 10.84 22.95
N GLY A 210 -8.40 11.55 24.07
CA GLY A 210 -9.71 12.01 24.53
C GLY A 210 -10.22 13.20 23.71
N ASN A 211 -11.53 13.40 23.63
CA ASN A 211 -12.09 14.54 22.91
C ASN A 211 -11.97 15.84 23.72
N GLY A 212 -11.82 16.97 23.04
CA GLY A 212 -11.91 18.28 23.68
C GLY A 212 -13.33 18.62 24.13
N GLY A 213 -13.46 19.38 25.22
CA GLY A 213 -14.74 19.85 25.75
C GLY A 213 -15.34 20.97 24.90
N LEU A 214 -16.65 21.19 25.03
CA LEU A 214 -17.35 22.28 24.32
C LEU A 214 -17.15 23.63 25.01
N GLY A 215 -16.98 24.70 24.21
CA GLY A 215 -17.02 26.08 24.70
C GLY A 215 -18.45 26.64 24.79
N ASP A 216 -18.66 27.68 25.57
CA ASP A 216 -19.99 28.22 25.86
C ASP A 216 -20.57 29.01 24.68
N ASN A 217 -21.90 28.99 24.54
CA ASN A 217 -22.59 29.91 23.64
C ASN A 217 -22.64 31.32 24.25
N GLY A 218 -22.31 32.36 23.49
CA GLY A 218 -22.32 33.75 23.95
C GLY A 218 -23.72 34.23 24.38
N ALA A 219 -23.79 35.00 25.47
CA ALA A 219 -25.07 35.55 25.96
C ALA A 219 -25.59 36.70 25.07
N ALA A 220 -26.91 36.90 25.07
CA ALA A 220 -27.52 38.09 24.48
C ALA A 220 -27.22 39.33 25.34
N GLY A 221 -26.78 40.43 24.72
CA GLY A 221 -26.41 41.67 25.41
C GLY A 221 -26.77 42.94 24.62
N PRO A 222 -26.79 44.12 25.26
CA PRO A 222 -27.02 45.39 24.56
C PRO A 222 -25.80 45.73 23.68
N ASN A 223 -26.04 45.95 22.37
CA ASN A 223 -25.08 46.12 21.25
C ASN A 223 -24.69 44.80 20.54
N ALA A 224 -23.42 44.59 20.19
CA ALA A 224 -22.93 43.32 19.65
C ALA A 224 -23.05 42.23 20.74
N GLY A 225 -23.61 41.06 20.41
CA GLY A 225 -23.67 39.94 21.36
C GLY A 225 -22.27 39.55 21.85
N PHE A 226 -22.17 38.90 23.01
CA PHE A 226 -20.88 38.43 23.51
C PHE A 226 -20.37 37.25 22.66
N ASP A 227 -19.05 37.15 22.51
CA ASP A 227 -18.41 36.07 21.77
C ASP A 227 -18.63 34.71 22.46
N GLY A 228 -18.71 33.64 21.67
CA GLY A 228 -18.75 32.27 22.21
C GLY A 228 -17.38 31.81 22.69
N GLY A 229 -17.36 30.91 23.67
CA GLY A 229 -16.15 30.26 24.17
C GLY A 229 -15.54 29.29 23.15
N HIS A 230 -14.22 29.11 23.21
CA HIS A 230 -13.51 28.15 22.36
C HIS A 230 -13.70 26.71 22.85
N GLY A 231 -13.81 25.78 21.90
CA GLY A 231 -13.75 24.35 22.23
C GLY A 231 -12.34 23.93 22.63
N GLY A 232 -12.23 22.91 23.48
CA GLY A 232 -10.94 22.35 23.88
C GLY A 232 -10.28 21.56 22.74
N ALA A 233 -8.96 21.44 22.75
CA ALA A 233 -8.24 20.59 21.79
C ALA A 233 -8.51 19.09 22.06
N GLY A 234 -8.54 18.28 21.00
CA GLY A 234 -8.51 16.83 21.11
C GLY A 234 -7.16 16.34 21.63
N GLY A 235 -7.15 15.27 22.41
CA GLY A 235 -5.95 14.63 22.93
C GLY A 235 -5.21 13.83 21.85
N GLN A 236 -3.89 13.66 22.01
CA GLN A 236 -3.09 12.87 21.06
C GLN A 236 -3.35 11.37 21.21
N GLY A 237 -3.33 10.64 20.09
CA GLY A 237 -3.31 9.17 20.11
C GLY A 237 -1.98 8.63 20.64
N GLY A 238 -2.01 7.54 21.39
CA GLY A 238 -0.81 6.86 21.90
C GLY A 238 -0.05 6.13 20.80
N ALA A 239 1.27 5.97 20.93
CA ALA A 239 2.06 5.18 19.99
C ALA A 239 1.74 3.68 20.11
N GLY A 240 1.75 2.96 18.99
CA GLY A 240 1.71 1.51 18.98
C GLY A 240 3.00 0.90 19.55
N GLY A 241 2.88 -0.22 20.26
CA GLY A 241 4.03 -0.97 20.74
C GLY A 241 4.79 -1.60 19.58
N SER A 242 6.12 -1.69 19.67
CA SER A 242 6.92 -2.40 18.69
C SER A 242 6.89 -3.90 18.96
N SER A 243 7.08 -4.74 17.93
CA SER A 243 7.40 -6.14 18.21
C SER A 243 8.83 -6.29 18.74
N TYR A 244 9.13 -7.48 19.28
CA TYR A 244 10.42 -7.74 19.91
C TYR A 244 11.59 -7.61 18.93
N GLN A 245 12.59 -6.80 19.29
CA GLN A 245 13.71 -6.43 18.40
C GLN A 245 14.91 -7.40 18.44
N GLY A 246 14.99 -8.29 19.44
CA GLY A 246 16.06 -9.31 19.57
C GLY A 246 17.49 -8.80 19.71
N ASN A 247 18.38 -9.65 20.25
CA ASN A 247 19.83 -9.48 20.16
C ASN A 247 20.42 -10.54 19.21
N ALA A 248 20.77 -10.10 18.00
CA ALA A 248 21.37 -10.94 16.97
C ALA A 248 22.63 -11.69 17.42
N ALA A 249 23.40 -11.15 18.38
CA ALA A 249 24.62 -11.79 18.88
C ALA A 249 24.35 -13.00 19.80
N LEU A 250 23.12 -13.15 20.32
CA LEU A 250 22.74 -14.19 21.27
C LEU A 250 21.91 -15.33 20.64
N GLY A 251 21.67 -15.29 19.32
CA GLY A 251 20.88 -16.31 18.63
C GLY A 251 19.40 -16.27 18.97
N GLU A 252 18.90 -15.11 19.40
CA GLU A 252 17.51 -14.88 19.83
C GLU A 252 16.52 -14.85 18.64
N HIS A 253 16.96 -15.00 17.39
CA HIS A 253 16.08 -15.11 16.23
C HIS A 253 16.01 -16.56 15.76
N GLY A 254 14.83 -17.19 15.89
CA GLY A 254 14.61 -18.52 15.37
C GLY A 254 14.76 -18.55 13.84
N ARG A 255 15.52 -19.50 13.30
CA ARG A 255 15.76 -19.66 11.85
C ARG A 255 14.48 -19.90 11.02
N PHE A 256 13.36 -20.22 11.68
CA PHE A 256 12.05 -20.54 11.06
C PHE A 256 10.84 -19.93 11.82
N GLY A 257 11.03 -18.90 12.65
CA GLY A 257 9.94 -18.23 13.39
C GLY A 257 9.44 -16.95 12.71
N THR A 258 8.16 -16.63 12.85
CA THR A 258 7.60 -15.32 12.45
C THR A 258 7.95 -14.25 13.50
N ASN A 259 8.39 -13.08 13.07
CA ASN A 259 8.44 -11.90 13.93
C ASN A 259 7.01 -11.39 14.13
N GLY A 260 6.66 -11.00 15.35
CA GLY A 260 5.36 -10.38 15.62
C GLY A 260 5.21 -9.04 14.88
N ASP A 261 3.97 -8.64 14.66
CA ASP A 261 3.64 -7.37 14.00
C ASP A 261 3.84 -6.19 14.96
N GLY A 262 4.13 -5.01 14.41
CA GLY A 262 4.06 -3.76 15.18
C GLY A 262 2.61 -3.41 15.50
N GLY A 263 2.32 -2.94 16.72
CA GLY A 263 0.97 -2.52 17.10
C GLY A 263 0.54 -1.26 16.37
N ALA A 264 -0.74 -1.13 16.02
CA ALA A 264 -1.28 0.09 15.40
C ALA A 264 -1.12 1.32 16.33
N GLY A 265 -0.89 2.49 15.74
CA GLY A 265 -0.95 3.76 16.46
C GLY A 265 -2.37 4.08 16.91
N GLY A 266 -2.54 4.68 18.09
CA GLY A 266 -3.84 5.13 18.58
C GLY A 266 -4.36 6.32 17.77
N SER A 267 -5.67 6.41 17.56
CA SER A 267 -6.27 7.57 16.90
C SER A 267 -6.20 8.83 17.76
N GLY A 268 -6.09 10.00 17.12
CA GLY A 268 -6.21 11.29 17.81
C GLY A 268 -7.67 11.55 18.26
N GLY A 269 -7.85 12.28 19.36
CA GLY A 269 -9.17 12.72 19.83
C GLY A 269 -9.73 13.84 18.95
N THR A 270 -11.05 13.97 18.85
CA THR A 270 -11.67 15.08 18.09
C THR A 270 -11.57 16.39 18.87
N GLY A 271 -11.33 17.51 18.19
CA GLY A 271 -11.44 18.83 18.80
C GLY A 271 -12.86 19.14 19.28
N GLY A 272 -13.01 19.86 20.38
CA GLY A 272 -14.32 20.29 20.90
C GLY A 272 -14.93 21.39 20.02
N GLY A 273 -16.24 21.37 19.83
CA GLY A 273 -16.95 22.45 19.15
C GLY A 273 -16.88 23.78 19.91
N GLY A 274 -16.60 24.88 19.22
CA GLY A 274 -16.69 26.22 19.78
C GLY A 274 -18.15 26.66 19.92
N GLY A 275 -18.45 27.49 20.90
CA GLY A 275 -19.81 27.95 21.16
C GLY A 275 -20.28 29.00 20.16
N THR A 276 -21.59 29.05 19.90
CA THR A 276 -22.20 30.02 18.98
C THR A 276 -22.20 31.42 19.59
N GLY A 277 -21.86 32.46 18.82
CA GLY A 277 -21.89 33.85 19.28
C GLY A 277 -23.31 34.33 19.63
N GLY A 278 -23.43 35.24 20.60
CA GLY A 278 -24.72 35.69 21.11
C GLY A 278 -25.54 36.53 20.11
N THR A 279 -26.87 36.41 20.16
CA THR A 279 -27.78 37.24 19.35
C THR A 279 -27.78 38.69 19.84
N GLY A 280 -27.44 39.64 18.97
CA GLY A 280 -27.51 41.08 19.27
C GLY A 280 -28.97 41.58 19.27
N ILE A 281 -29.36 42.36 20.28
CA ILE A 281 -30.63 43.08 20.26
C ILE A 281 -30.42 44.38 19.48
N ALA A 282 -30.83 44.40 18.20
CA ALA A 282 -30.76 45.53 17.26
C ALA A 282 -29.36 45.94 16.70
N SER A 283 -28.38 45.04 16.69
CA SER A 283 -27.13 45.15 15.90
C SER A 283 -26.54 43.77 15.54
N ALA A 284 -25.43 43.71 14.77
CA ALA A 284 -24.76 42.46 14.36
C ALA A 284 -24.39 41.58 15.59
N GLY A 285 -24.54 40.26 15.47
CA GLY A 285 -24.25 39.28 16.52
C GLY A 285 -22.76 39.16 16.85
N GLY A 286 -22.44 38.60 18.02
CA GLY A 286 -21.05 38.27 18.41
C GLY A 286 -20.47 37.16 17.53
N ALA A 287 -19.14 37.07 17.42
CA ALA A 287 -18.50 35.99 16.67
C ALA A 287 -18.63 34.66 17.43
N GLY A 288 -18.85 33.55 16.71
CA GLY A 288 -18.75 32.21 17.31
C GLY A 288 -17.32 31.92 17.75
N GLY A 289 -17.16 31.15 18.83
CA GLY A 289 -15.85 30.64 19.23
C GLY A 289 -15.34 29.64 18.18
N ASN A 290 -14.04 29.70 17.88
CA ASN A 290 -13.38 28.67 17.07
C ASN A 290 -13.53 27.29 17.75
N GLY A 291 -13.79 26.24 16.95
CA GLY A 291 -13.63 24.86 17.40
C GLY A 291 -12.17 24.58 17.77
N GLY A 292 -11.94 23.67 18.71
CA GLY A 292 -10.60 23.20 19.04
C GLY A 292 -10.02 22.36 17.90
N ASN A 293 -8.69 22.35 17.75
CA ASN A 293 -8.00 21.47 16.80
C ASN A 293 -8.18 20.00 17.22
N GLY A 294 -8.24 19.09 16.24
CA GLY A 294 -8.17 17.65 16.49
C GLY A 294 -6.80 17.25 17.03
N GLY A 295 -6.75 16.16 17.78
CA GLY A 295 -5.49 15.51 18.14
C GLY A 295 -4.87 14.81 16.91
N THR A 296 -3.56 14.90 16.78
CA THR A 296 -2.74 14.11 15.86
C THR A 296 -2.82 12.62 16.20
N ALA A 297 -2.78 11.76 15.18
CA ALA A 297 -2.67 10.32 15.36
C ALA A 297 -1.35 9.90 16.03
N GLY A 298 -1.37 8.81 16.78
CA GLY A 298 -0.16 8.14 17.25
C GLY A 298 0.54 7.38 16.11
N ALA A 299 1.87 7.36 16.13
CA ALA A 299 2.67 6.57 15.18
C ALA A 299 2.43 5.07 15.39
N GLY A 300 2.44 4.29 14.29
CA GLY A 300 2.44 2.83 14.33
C GLY A 300 3.74 2.26 14.93
N GLY A 301 3.67 1.08 15.54
CA GLY A 301 4.81 0.36 16.09
C GLY A 301 5.70 -0.22 14.98
N ALA A 302 7.01 -0.23 15.21
CA ALA A 302 7.98 -0.77 14.26
C ALA A 302 7.90 -2.31 14.17
N PRO A 303 8.03 -2.91 12.96
CA PRO A 303 8.12 -4.36 12.82
C PRO A 303 9.42 -4.93 13.43
N GLY A 304 9.46 -6.24 13.62
CA GLY A 304 10.60 -6.92 14.24
C GLY A 304 11.74 -7.08 13.24
N THR A 305 12.97 -6.75 13.62
CA THR A 305 14.14 -6.93 12.73
C THR A 305 14.43 -8.42 12.51
N GLY A 306 14.45 -8.88 11.25
CA GLY A 306 14.73 -10.28 10.90
C GLY A 306 16.00 -10.45 10.09
N THR A 307 17.13 -10.10 10.69
CA THR A 307 18.50 -10.14 10.14
C THR A 307 18.98 -11.50 9.60
N PHE A 308 18.18 -12.58 9.68
CA PHE A 308 18.55 -13.94 9.25
C PHE A 308 17.49 -14.74 8.47
N ALA A 309 16.44 -14.11 7.94
CA ALA A 309 15.43 -14.83 7.15
C ALA A 309 15.96 -15.19 5.75
N GLN A 310 16.01 -16.49 5.41
CA GLN A 310 16.24 -16.94 4.02
C GLN A 310 14.91 -17.00 3.24
N PRO A 311 14.93 -16.84 1.90
CA PRO A 311 13.71 -16.89 1.07
C PRO A 311 12.99 -18.24 1.24
N GLY A 312 11.78 -18.20 1.79
CA GLY A 312 10.90 -19.36 1.88
C GLY A 312 10.37 -19.70 0.49
N ILE A 313 10.66 -20.91 0.01
CA ILE A 313 10.09 -21.52 -1.21
C ILE A 313 8.54 -21.60 -1.17
N ASN A 314 7.91 -21.36 -0.01
CA ASN A 314 6.47 -21.36 0.15
C ASN A 314 6.01 -20.03 0.75
N LYS A 315 5.15 -19.32 0.02
CA LYS A 315 4.30 -18.16 0.36
C LYS A 315 3.81 -18.09 1.82
N ALA A 316 4.70 -17.89 2.80
CA ALA A 316 4.36 -17.71 4.21
C ALA A 316 4.53 -16.22 4.58
N PRO A 317 3.50 -15.55 5.14
CA PRO A 317 3.56 -14.12 5.46
C PRO A 317 4.69 -13.82 6.46
N VAL A 318 5.55 -12.86 6.13
CA VAL A 318 6.46 -12.21 7.08
C VAL A 318 5.75 -10.98 7.66
N GLY A 319 5.91 -10.73 8.97
CA GLY A 319 5.16 -9.71 9.71
C GLY A 319 5.23 -8.32 9.08
N VAL A 320 4.11 -7.62 9.06
CA VAL A 320 3.93 -6.31 8.43
C VAL A 320 4.11 -5.23 9.50
N GLY A 321 4.74 -4.09 9.16
CA GLY A 321 4.76 -2.93 10.07
C GLY A 321 3.33 -2.48 10.40
N GLY A 322 3.05 -2.10 11.64
CA GLY A 322 1.72 -1.63 12.02
C GLY A 322 1.34 -0.36 11.27
N ALA A 323 0.10 -0.29 10.75
CA ALA A 323 -0.43 0.93 10.13
C ALA A 323 -0.44 2.10 11.13
N GLY A 324 -0.17 3.32 10.65
CA GLY A 324 -0.33 4.54 11.44
C GLY A 324 -1.79 4.73 11.87
N GLY A 325 -2.03 5.40 13.01
CA GLY A 325 -3.40 5.69 13.46
C GLY A 325 -4.11 6.70 12.55
N HIS A 326 -5.45 6.70 12.56
CA HIS A 326 -6.27 7.74 11.92
C HIS A 326 -6.26 9.05 12.75
N GLY A 327 -6.14 10.21 12.09
CA GLY A 327 -6.25 11.51 12.74
C GLY A 327 -7.66 11.76 13.32
N GLY A 328 -7.76 12.52 14.42
CA GLY A 328 -9.05 12.98 14.93
C GLY A 328 -9.64 14.09 14.04
N GLY A 329 -10.95 14.32 14.08
CA GLY A 329 -11.60 15.42 13.34
C GLY A 329 -10.90 16.76 13.63
N ALA A 330 -10.34 17.37 12.56
CA ALA A 330 -9.38 18.47 12.50
C ALA A 330 -7.89 18.15 12.78
N GLY A 331 -7.39 16.98 12.38
CA GLY A 331 -5.95 16.65 12.33
C GLY A 331 -5.57 15.73 11.16
N ASP A 332 -4.36 15.95 10.61
CA ASP A 332 -3.74 15.15 9.55
C ASP A 332 -3.56 13.68 9.98
N GLY A 333 -3.64 12.75 9.02
CA GLY A 333 -3.34 11.34 9.21
C GLY A 333 -1.84 11.12 9.46
N GLY A 334 -1.47 10.19 10.36
CA GLY A 334 -0.06 9.92 10.65
C GLY A 334 0.65 9.21 9.48
N SER A 335 1.92 9.48 9.22
CA SER A 335 2.72 8.76 8.20
C SER A 335 2.93 7.27 8.57
N GLY A 336 3.04 6.41 7.55
CA GLY A 336 3.35 5.00 7.71
C GLY A 336 4.78 4.78 8.18
N GLY A 337 5.02 3.79 9.04
CA GLY A 337 6.37 3.50 9.55
C GLY A 337 7.33 2.99 8.46
N ILE A 338 8.60 3.42 8.51
CA ILE A 338 9.68 2.90 7.64
C ILE A 338 9.92 1.42 7.98
N GLY A 339 9.82 0.53 6.98
CA GLY A 339 10.17 -0.88 7.13
C GLY A 339 11.68 -1.06 7.37
N ALA A 340 12.07 -2.05 8.18
CA ALA A 340 13.48 -2.42 8.27
C ALA A 340 13.97 -3.01 6.92
N ALA A 341 15.29 -3.08 6.72
CA ALA A 341 15.89 -3.61 5.49
C ALA A 341 15.33 -5.02 5.16
N GLY A 342 14.70 -5.17 3.98
CA GLY A 342 14.09 -6.43 3.54
C GLY A 342 12.57 -6.55 3.74
N TYR A 343 11.87 -5.50 4.18
CA TYR A 343 10.41 -5.54 4.47
C TYR A 343 9.62 -4.42 3.77
N ILE A 344 8.29 -4.57 3.71
CA ILE A 344 7.33 -3.59 3.15
C ILE A 344 7.18 -2.40 4.11
N GLY A 345 7.22 -1.16 3.60
CA GLY A 345 6.93 0.05 4.39
C GLY A 345 5.45 0.15 4.79
N GLY A 346 5.14 0.72 5.97
CA GLY A 346 3.77 0.84 6.45
C GLY A 346 2.92 1.81 5.61
N THR A 347 1.62 1.60 5.53
CA THR A 347 0.67 2.53 4.87
C THR A 347 0.48 3.80 5.72
N GLY A 348 0.34 4.95 5.07
CA GLY A 348 -0.04 6.19 5.74
C GLY A 348 -1.47 6.15 6.28
N GLY A 349 -1.73 6.86 7.39
CA GLY A 349 -3.03 6.99 8.02
C GLY A 349 -3.91 8.00 7.30
N ASN A 350 -5.23 7.78 7.27
CA ASN A 350 -6.18 8.72 6.67
C ASN A 350 -6.34 10.01 7.50
N GLY A 351 -6.53 11.14 6.82
CA GLY A 351 -6.87 12.43 7.45
C GLY A 351 -8.30 12.47 8.01
N GLY A 352 -8.50 13.22 9.10
CA GLY A 352 -9.84 13.57 9.57
C GLY A 352 -10.51 14.64 8.69
N VAL A 353 -11.74 15.06 8.97
CA VAL A 353 -12.40 16.19 8.24
C VAL A 353 -11.46 17.41 8.22
N GLY A 354 -11.06 17.85 7.03
CA GLY A 354 -10.11 18.93 6.76
C GLY A 354 -8.62 18.60 6.88
N GLY A 355 -8.23 17.35 7.18
CA GLY A 355 -6.83 16.93 7.37
C GLY A 355 -6.30 16.10 6.18
N SER A 356 -4.99 16.18 5.94
CA SER A 356 -4.35 15.43 4.85
C SER A 356 -4.14 13.95 5.21
N GLY A 357 -4.04 13.08 4.20
CA GLY A 357 -3.59 11.71 4.38
C GLY A 357 -2.08 11.64 4.66
N GLY A 358 -1.63 10.69 5.48
CA GLY A 358 -0.20 10.51 5.76
C GLY A 358 0.54 9.80 4.63
N ASP A 359 1.84 10.06 4.45
CA ASP A 359 2.64 9.38 3.42
C ASP A 359 2.86 7.89 3.75
N GLY A 360 3.02 7.06 2.72
CA GLY A 360 3.46 5.67 2.85
C GLY A 360 4.96 5.55 3.10
N GLY A 361 5.39 4.54 3.87
CA GLY A 361 6.80 4.36 4.22
C GLY A 361 7.68 3.83 3.08
N ASP A 362 8.91 4.33 2.96
CA ASP A 362 9.90 3.86 1.96
C ASP A 362 10.47 2.46 2.29
N GLY A 363 10.66 1.62 1.28
CA GLY A 363 11.25 0.28 1.38
C GLY A 363 12.80 0.23 1.42
N SER A 364 13.47 1.21 2.02
CA SER A 364 14.92 1.39 1.86
C SER A 364 15.80 0.29 2.51
N GLY A 365 16.64 -0.38 1.71
CA GLY A 365 17.61 -1.39 2.18
C GLY A 365 18.66 -1.77 1.12
N SER A 366 19.90 -2.01 1.54
CA SER A 366 21.08 -2.25 0.66
C SER A 366 21.44 -3.74 0.47
N PHE A 367 20.56 -4.68 0.81
CA PHE A 367 20.86 -6.11 0.75
C PHE A 367 19.79 -6.95 0.03
N TYR A 368 20.27 -7.68 -0.98
CA TYR A 368 19.69 -8.77 -1.78
C TYR A 368 18.17 -9.06 -1.71
N SER A 369 17.58 -8.95 -2.91
CA SER A 369 16.32 -9.50 -3.43
C SER A 369 15.03 -8.70 -3.21
N GLN A 370 14.61 -8.00 -4.28
CA GLN A 370 13.25 -7.88 -4.88
C GLN A 370 11.98 -7.74 -3.99
N GLY A 371 12.07 -7.61 -2.66
CA GLY A 371 10.94 -7.82 -1.74
C GLY A 371 10.48 -6.62 -0.91
N SER A 372 11.15 -5.46 -0.96
CA SER A 372 10.82 -4.31 -0.11
C SER A 372 9.99 -3.28 -0.87
N SER A 373 8.68 -3.52 -1.01
CA SER A 373 7.81 -2.54 -1.66
C SER A 373 7.57 -1.32 -0.78
N GLY A 374 7.40 -0.15 -1.40
CA GLY A 374 6.98 1.06 -0.69
C GLY A 374 5.54 0.93 -0.16
N GLY A 375 5.24 1.60 0.95
CA GLY A 375 3.88 1.65 1.52
C GLY A 375 2.98 2.61 0.76
N ASN A 376 1.66 2.40 0.74
CA ASN A 376 0.72 3.32 0.10
C ASN A 376 0.51 4.58 0.95
N GLY A 377 0.26 5.71 0.29
CA GLY A 377 -0.21 6.94 0.94
C GLY A 377 -1.63 6.80 1.49
N GLY A 378 -1.90 7.46 2.62
CA GLY A 378 -3.21 7.53 3.25
C GLY A 378 -4.16 8.47 2.49
N SER A 379 -5.46 8.25 2.60
CA SER A 379 -6.44 9.13 1.96
C SER A 379 -6.63 10.44 2.72
N GLY A 380 -6.87 11.55 2.01
CA GLY A 380 -7.29 12.81 2.63
C GLY A 380 -8.69 12.72 3.24
N GLY A 381 -8.96 13.48 4.31
CA GLY A 381 -10.33 13.64 4.80
C GLY A 381 -11.09 14.71 4.01
N ASP A 382 -12.40 14.93 4.29
CA ASP A 382 -13.21 15.93 3.57
C ASP A 382 -12.52 17.32 3.53
N GLY A 383 -12.14 17.80 2.33
CA GLY A 383 -11.38 19.05 2.16
C GLY A 383 -9.86 18.96 2.30
N GLY A 384 -9.30 17.77 2.52
CA GLY A 384 -7.87 17.53 2.69
C GLY A 384 -7.24 16.70 1.55
N ASP A 385 -5.99 17.01 1.26
CA ASP A 385 -5.17 16.32 0.26
C ASP A 385 -4.79 14.92 0.72
N ALA A 386 -4.46 14.02 -0.20
CA ALA A 386 -3.99 12.69 0.17
C ALA A 386 -2.48 12.63 0.42
N GLY A 387 -2.03 11.56 1.07
CA GLY A 387 -0.62 11.28 1.29
C GLY A 387 0.05 10.65 0.07
N THR A 388 1.35 10.86 -0.08
CA THR A 388 2.16 10.26 -1.16
C THR A 388 2.49 8.80 -0.89
N GLY A 389 2.68 8.00 -1.94
CA GLY A 389 3.15 6.63 -1.86
C GLY A 389 4.66 6.55 -1.60
N GLY A 390 5.08 5.59 -0.78
CA GLY A 390 6.50 5.35 -0.46
C GLY A 390 7.27 4.75 -1.64
N ALA A 391 8.57 5.05 -1.72
CA ALA A 391 9.46 4.52 -2.74
C ALA A 391 9.77 3.02 -2.52
N GLY A 392 9.93 2.27 -3.61
CA GLY A 392 10.36 0.87 -3.57
C GLY A 392 11.86 0.72 -3.26
N GLY A 393 12.22 -0.32 -2.51
CA GLY A 393 13.62 -0.75 -2.33
C GLY A 393 14.24 -1.32 -3.61
N SER A 394 15.53 -1.68 -3.61
CA SER A 394 16.25 -2.08 -4.85
C SER A 394 15.52 -3.19 -5.64
N GLY A 395 15.08 -2.86 -6.86
CA GLY A 395 14.30 -3.75 -7.74
C GLY A 395 12.85 -4.01 -7.31
N ALA A 396 12.35 -3.35 -6.26
CA ALA A 396 11.02 -3.55 -5.69
C ALA A 396 10.04 -2.44 -6.10
N THR A 397 8.75 -2.78 -6.13
CA THR A 397 7.67 -1.87 -6.52
C THR A 397 7.44 -0.78 -5.48
N ALA A 398 7.05 0.42 -5.90
CA ALA A 398 6.68 1.48 -4.99
C ALA A 398 5.22 1.35 -4.50
N GLY A 399 4.85 2.16 -3.50
CA GLY A 399 3.47 2.31 -3.04
C GLY A 399 2.69 3.34 -3.85
N THR A 400 1.38 3.17 -3.95
CA THR A 400 0.49 4.13 -4.62
C THR A 400 0.24 5.36 -3.75
N GLY A 401 -0.05 6.50 -4.35
CA GLY A 401 -0.55 7.68 -3.64
C GLY A 401 -1.97 7.45 -3.10
N GLY A 402 -2.35 8.23 -2.10
CA GLY A 402 -3.70 8.20 -1.53
C GLY A 402 -4.72 8.95 -2.40
N ASN A 403 -6.00 8.63 -2.26
CA ASN A 403 -7.08 9.44 -2.84
C ASN A 403 -7.43 10.61 -1.91
N ALA A 404 -7.76 11.77 -2.46
CA ALA A 404 -8.13 12.94 -1.68
C ALA A 404 -9.57 12.87 -1.15
N GLY A 405 -9.88 13.67 -0.13
CA GLY A 405 -11.26 13.96 0.25
C GLY A 405 -11.84 15.15 -0.55
N ALA A 406 -13.12 15.48 -0.35
CA ALA A 406 -13.85 16.42 -1.21
C ALA A 406 -13.13 17.78 -1.41
N GLY A 407 -12.72 18.07 -2.66
CA GLY A 407 -12.01 19.30 -3.04
C GLY A 407 -10.50 19.32 -2.79
N GLY A 408 -9.90 18.25 -2.24
CA GLY A 408 -8.45 18.11 -2.06
C GLY A 408 -7.76 17.42 -3.22
N ASP A 409 -6.43 17.54 -3.30
CA ASP A 409 -5.60 16.95 -4.35
C ASP A 409 -5.18 15.50 -4.00
N GLY A 410 -5.13 14.64 -5.01
CA GLY A 410 -4.69 13.26 -4.87
C GLY A 410 -3.18 13.18 -4.61
N GLY A 411 -2.73 12.15 -3.89
CA GLY A 411 -1.32 12.00 -3.53
C GLY A 411 -0.51 11.39 -4.67
N ASP A 412 0.75 11.78 -4.80
CA ASP A 412 1.66 11.20 -5.80
C ASP A 412 2.02 9.74 -5.48
N GLY A 413 2.23 8.94 -6.51
CA GLY A 413 2.75 7.57 -6.37
C GLY A 413 4.25 7.53 -6.14
N GLY A 414 4.73 6.50 -5.42
CA GLY A 414 6.15 6.34 -5.13
C GLY A 414 6.99 5.93 -6.34
N ASN A 415 8.28 6.24 -6.31
CA ASN A 415 9.23 5.79 -7.34
C ASN A 415 9.62 4.32 -7.14
N GLY A 416 9.70 3.56 -8.24
CA GLY A 416 10.15 2.18 -8.22
C GLY A 416 11.65 2.08 -7.96
N GLY A 417 12.10 1.04 -7.26
CA GLY A 417 13.50 0.95 -6.86
C GLY A 417 14.43 0.47 -7.98
N THR A 418 15.60 1.09 -8.10
CA THR A 418 16.64 0.70 -9.06
C THR A 418 17.26 -0.65 -8.69
N ALA A 419 17.43 -1.53 -9.67
CA ALA A 419 18.10 -2.80 -9.46
C ALA A 419 19.62 -2.60 -9.31
N SER A 420 20.24 -3.31 -8.37
CA SER A 420 21.68 -3.20 -8.07
C SER A 420 22.58 -4.15 -8.88
N LEU A 421 22.00 -5.06 -9.68
CA LEU A 421 22.74 -5.99 -10.53
C LEU A 421 22.62 -5.59 -12.01
N ALA A 422 23.73 -5.61 -12.74
CA ALA A 422 23.74 -5.53 -14.20
C ALA A 422 23.83 -6.95 -14.79
N SER A 423 22.69 -7.52 -15.19
CA SER A 423 22.60 -8.86 -15.82
C SER A 423 21.36 -8.95 -16.71
N THR A 424 21.30 -9.99 -17.55
CA THR A 424 20.08 -10.38 -18.28
C THR A 424 18.95 -10.72 -17.30
N ASN A 425 17.71 -10.42 -17.69
CA ASN A 425 16.49 -10.62 -16.89
C ASN A 425 16.48 -9.92 -15.50
N VAL A 426 17.16 -8.78 -15.39
CA VAL A 426 17.03 -7.88 -14.22
C VAL A 426 15.97 -6.83 -14.50
N HIS A 427 15.12 -6.57 -13.51
CA HIS A 427 14.03 -5.61 -13.60
C HIS A 427 14.18 -4.56 -12.51
N GLY A 428 14.10 -3.28 -12.88
CA GLY A 428 13.85 -2.24 -11.91
C GLY A 428 12.41 -2.30 -11.40
N GLY A 429 12.16 -1.84 -10.19
CA GLY A 429 10.83 -1.87 -9.59
C GLY A 429 9.84 -1.00 -10.35
N ALA A 430 8.58 -1.42 -10.47
CA ALA A 430 7.53 -0.54 -10.99
C ALA A 430 7.24 0.59 -10.00
N ALA A 431 6.89 1.77 -10.51
CA ALA A 431 6.41 2.85 -9.67
C ALA A 431 4.96 2.63 -9.22
N GLY A 432 4.55 3.39 -8.20
CA GLY A 432 3.18 3.46 -7.73
C GLY A 432 2.39 4.48 -8.53
N ASP A 433 1.09 4.22 -8.67
CA ASP A 433 0.14 5.15 -9.29
C ASP A 433 -0.17 6.32 -8.36
N GLY A 434 -0.43 7.50 -8.92
CA GLY A 434 -0.97 8.65 -8.20
C GLY A 434 -2.44 8.44 -7.84
N GLY A 435 -2.88 9.02 -6.73
CA GLY A 435 -4.26 8.92 -6.27
C GLY A 435 -5.17 9.96 -6.90
N ALA A 436 -6.48 9.69 -6.88
CA ALA A 436 -7.47 10.58 -7.47
C ALA A 436 -7.70 11.84 -6.63
N GLY A 437 -7.94 12.96 -7.32
CA GLY A 437 -8.39 14.22 -6.71
C GLY A 437 -9.84 14.15 -6.25
N GLY A 438 -10.16 14.93 -5.23
CA GLY A 438 -11.48 14.92 -4.59
C GLY A 438 -12.49 15.79 -5.32
N ALA A 439 -13.71 15.29 -5.49
CA ALA A 439 -14.80 16.10 -6.04
C ALA A 439 -15.11 17.32 -5.16
N ALA A 440 -15.37 18.47 -5.77
CA ALA A 440 -15.75 19.68 -5.07
C ALA A 440 -17.05 19.51 -4.27
N GLY A 441 -17.16 20.19 -3.13
CA GLY A 441 -18.36 20.16 -2.31
C GLY A 441 -19.63 20.70 -3.02
N ASN A 442 -20.79 20.25 -2.53
CA ASN A 442 -22.11 20.66 -3.05
C ASN A 442 -22.31 22.18 -3.02
N VAL A 443 -22.91 22.74 -4.07
CA VAL A 443 -23.17 24.19 -4.18
C VAL A 443 -24.48 24.57 -3.50
N ALA A 444 -24.46 25.53 -2.57
CA ALA A 444 -25.67 26.14 -2.04
C ALA A 444 -26.40 26.94 -3.15
N ALA A 445 -27.73 27.05 -3.07
CA ALA A 445 -28.52 27.76 -4.09
C ALA A 445 -28.01 29.20 -4.32
N GLY A 446 -27.51 29.49 -5.52
CA GLY A 446 -26.93 30.78 -5.90
C GLY A 446 -25.41 30.92 -5.76
N GLY A 447 -24.70 29.88 -5.32
CA GLY A 447 -23.23 29.85 -5.25
C GLY A 447 -22.56 29.62 -6.61
N ALA A 448 -21.32 30.09 -6.76
CA ALA A 448 -20.55 29.99 -8.01
C ALA A 448 -19.99 28.57 -8.29
N GLY A 449 -19.96 27.68 -7.29
CA GLY A 449 -19.31 26.38 -7.38
C GLY A 449 -17.79 26.45 -7.14
N ALA A 450 -17.13 25.29 -7.00
CA ALA A 450 -15.70 25.18 -6.76
C ALA A 450 -15.05 24.15 -7.71
N LYS A 451 -13.78 24.37 -8.06
CA LYS A 451 -12.99 23.40 -8.84
C LYS A 451 -12.80 22.13 -8.01
N GLY A 452 -12.90 20.95 -8.63
CA GLY A 452 -12.46 19.71 -7.98
C GLY A 452 -10.94 19.69 -7.82
N GLY A 453 -10.45 18.87 -6.90
CA GLY A 453 -9.00 18.74 -6.68
C GLY A 453 -8.30 18.00 -7.81
N ASP A 454 -7.04 18.28 -8.01
CA ASP A 454 -6.20 17.66 -9.04
C ASP A 454 -5.84 16.21 -8.63
N GLY A 455 -5.68 15.32 -9.59
CA GLY A 455 -5.15 13.97 -9.32
C GLY A 455 -3.63 14.00 -9.12
N GLY A 456 -3.11 13.08 -8.31
CA GLY A 456 -1.67 12.96 -8.06
C GLY A 456 -0.92 12.38 -9.25
N ASP A 457 0.37 12.68 -9.34
CA ASP A 457 1.24 12.13 -10.38
C ASP A 457 1.63 10.68 -10.08
N GLY A 458 1.82 9.87 -11.12
CA GLY A 458 2.42 8.55 -10.96
C GLY A 458 3.93 8.63 -10.78
N GLY A 459 4.52 7.68 -10.04
CA GLY A 459 5.96 7.65 -9.84
C GLY A 459 6.76 7.21 -11.08
N VAL A 460 8.08 7.34 -11.03
CA VAL A 460 9.01 6.87 -12.08
C VAL A 460 9.49 5.45 -11.75
N GLY A 461 9.42 4.55 -12.72
CA GLY A 461 9.91 3.18 -12.58
C GLY A 461 11.43 3.11 -12.41
N GLY A 462 11.90 2.11 -11.66
CA GLY A 462 13.33 1.92 -11.38
C GLY A 462 14.11 1.43 -12.60
N TYR A 463 15.40 1.74 -12.67
CA TYR A 463 16.30 1.21 -13.71
C TYR A 463 16.69 -0.25 -13.45
N GLY A 464 16.62 -1.10 -14.49
CA GLY A 464 17.06 -2.50 -14.46
C GLY A 464 18.54 -2.75 -14.79
N GLY A 465 19.33 -1.69 -14.97
CA GLY A 465 20.72 -1.77 -15.47
C GLY A 465 20.82 -1.81 -17.00
N THR A 466 22.04 -1.88 -17.54
CA THR A 466 22.34 -1.67 -18.98
C THR A 466 21.66 -2.67 -19.94
N VAL A 467 21.33 -3.88 -19.48
CA VAL A 467 20.63 -4.90 -20.29
C VAL A 467 19.34 -5.42 -19.64
N GLY A 468 18.94 -4.80 -18.52
CA GLY A 468 17.74 -5.14 -17.77
C GLY A 468 16.61 -4.15 -18.05
N SER A 469 15.38 -4.56 -17.78
CA SER A 469 14.21 -3.73 -18.02
C SER A 469 14.04 -2.67 -16.93
N THR A 470 13.77 -1.45 -17.36
CA THR A 470 13.18 -0.44 -16.48
C THR A 470 11.83 -0.93 -15.93
N GLY A 471 11.48 -0.52 -14.72
CA GLY A 471 10.13 -0.69 -14.22
C GLY A 471 9.17 0.23 -14.98
N ALA A 472 7.90 -0.17 -15.07
CA ALA A 472 6.85 0.70 -15.57
C ALA A 472 6.67 1.92 -14.67
N ASN A 473 6.30 3.06 -15.26
CA ASN A 473 5.93 4.27 -14.53
C ASN A 473 4.52 4.12 -13.95
N GLY A 474 4.26 4.81 -12.85
CA GLY A 474 2.92 4.91 -12.28
C GLY A 474 1.98 5.67 -13.21
N ALA A 475 0.71 5.28 -13.22
CA ALA A 475 -0.35 6.10 -13.79
C ALA A 475 -0.59 7.31 -12.88
N GLY A 476 -1.03 8.42 -13.47
CA GLY A 476 -1.54 9.52 -12.66
C GLY A 476 -2.98 9.27 -12.22
N GLY A 477 -3.39 9.96 -11.17
CA GLY A 477 -4.76 9.94 -10.67
C GLY A 477 -5.71 10.78 -11.51
N ALA A 478 -6.98 10.38 -11.55
CA ALA A 478 -8.02 11.22 -12.15
C ALA A 478 -8.24 12.50 -11.33
N GLY A 479 -8.54 13.62 -12.00
CA GLY A 479 -8.97 14.84 -11.33
C GLY A 479 -10.40 14.71 -10.77
N GLY A 480 -10.66 15.40 -9.66
CA GLY A 480 -11.97 15.43 -9.01
C GLY A 480 -12.98 16.26 -9.78
N ALA A 481 -14.26 15.85 -9.74
CA ALA A 481 -15.33 16.62 -10.40
C ALA A 481 -15.52 18.01 -9.77
N GLY A 482 -15.69 19.05 -10.59
CA GLY A 482 -16.07 20.38 -10.14
C GLY A 482 -17.53 20.47 -9.69
N SER A 483 -17.90 21.57 -9.03
CA SER A 483 -19.28 21.84 -8.62
C SER A 483 -19.80 23.13 -9.25
N GLY A 484 -21.11 23.19 -9.53
CA GLY A 484 -21.74 24.35 -10.17
C GLY A 484 -21.26 24.54 -11.62
N SER A 485 -20.69 25.71 -11.91
CA SER A 485 -20.07 26.02 -13.22
C SER A 485 -18.54 25.95 -13.19
N ALA A 486 -17.95 25.52 -12.07
CA ALA A 486 -16.51 25.40 -11.93
C ALA A 486 -15.99 24.12 -12.60
N ALA A 487 -14.73 24.15 -13.04
CA ALA A 487 -14.11 23.06 -13.79
C ALA A 487 -13.75 21.85 -12.91
N ASP A 488 -13.57 20.70 -13.54
CA ASP A 488 -12.96 19.53 -12.91
C ASP A 488 -11.47 19.77 -12.61
N GLY A 489 -10.95 18.97 -11.69
CA GLY A 489 -9.52 18.83 -11.46
C GLY A 489 -8.79 18.33 -12.70
N ALA A 490 -7.52 18.70 -12.82
CA ALA A 490 -6.61 18.10 -13.78
C ALA A 490 -6.34 16.64 -13.37
N ALA A 491 -6.25 15.75 -14.35
CA ALA A 491 -5.67 14.44 -14.11
C ALA A 491 -4.15 14.61 -13.90
N GLY A 492 -3.60 13.86 -12.95
CA GLY A 492 -2.16 13.78 -12.75
C GLY A 492 -1.51 12.86 -13.79
N GLY A 493 -0.19 12.74 -13.73
CA GLY A 493 0.61 11.82 -14.53
C GLY A 493 1.75 12.50 -15.28
N PRO A 494 2.74 11.72 -15.77
CA PRO A 494 3.90 12.27 -16.44
C PRO A 494 3.50 13.05 -17.71
N ASN A 495 4.10 14.22 -17.91
CA ASN A 495 3.93 15.02 -19.12
C ASN A 495 4.26 14.20 -20.38
N GLY A 496 3.40 14.25 -21.40
CA GLY A 496 3.61 13.55 -22.67
C GLY A 496 2.35 12.89 -23.19
N LEU A 497 2.51 11.96 -24.13
CA LEU A 497 1.42 11.12 -24.62
C LEU A 497 1.01 10.14 -23.50
N VAL A 498 -0.29 10.09 -23.19
CA VAL A 498 -0.83 9.09 -22.27
C VAL A 498 -0.99 7.76 -22.99
N ASN A 499 -1.60 7.79 -24.19
CA ASN A 499 -1.67 6.66 -25.10
C ASN A 499 -1.21 7.07 -26.50
N ALA A 500 -0.66 6.12 -27.25
CA ALA A 500 -0.27 6.30 -28.64
C ALA A 500 -0.52 5.02 -29.43
N SER A 501 -1.10 5.13 -30.63
CA SER A 501 -1.39 3.99 -31.50
C SER A 501 -0.46 3.93 -32.71
N ILE A 502 -0.11 2.72 -33.12
CA ILE A 502 0.53 2.43 -34.42
C ILE A 502 -0.26 1.38 -35.19
N PRO A 503 -0.16 1.35 -36.54
CA PRO A 503 -0.76 0.30 -37.33
C PRO A 503 -0.16 -1.08 -37.00
N LEU A 504 -1.04 -2.07 -36.85
CA LEU A 504 -0.72 -3.49 -36.79
C LEU A 504 -1.01 -4.14 -38.14
N TYR A 505 -0.04 -4.85 -38.69
CA TYR A 505 -0.21 -5.59 -39.94
C TYR A 505 -0.20 -7.08 -39.67
N LEU A 506 -1.15 -7.81 -40.23
CA LEU A 506 -1.17 -9.27 -40.14
C LEU A 506 -0.53 -9.90 -41.38
N GLN A 507 0.38 -10.84 -41.18
CA GLN A 507 0.99 -11.68 -42.22
C GLN A 507 0.63 -13.15 -42.03
N SER A 508 1.12 -14.01 -42.93
CA SER A 508 0.97 -15.47 -42.85
C SER A 508 -0.49 -15.97 -42.77
N GLY A 509 -1.41 -15.26 -43.43
CA GLY A 509 -2.84 -15.59 -43.42
C GLY A 509 -3.57 -15.15 -42.16
N GLY A 510 -3.05 -14.16 -41.42
CA GLY A 510 -3.70 -13.57 -40.26
C GLY A 510 -3.10 -13.97 -38.90
N ILE A 511 -2.00 -14.75 -38.89
CA ILE A 511 -1.47 -15.37 -37.65
C ILE A 511 -0.17 -14.74 -37.14
N SER A 512 0.43 -13.82 -37.90
CA SER A 512 1.70 -13.18 -37.54
C SER A 512 1.49 -11.66 -37.44
N PRO A 513 1.47 -11.11 -36.22
CA PRO A 513 1.26 -9.68 -35.98
C PRO A 513 2.57 -8.89 -36.14
N ILE A 514 2.59 -7.93 -37.06
CA ILE A 514 3.77 -7.19 -37.51
C ILE A 514 3.62 -5.70 -37.24
N VAL A 515 4.64 -5.12 -36.63
CA VAL A 515 4.81 -3.67 -36.47
C VAL A 515 6.11 -3.22 -37.16
N TYR A 516 6.26 -1.92 -37.36
CA TYR A 516 7.48 -1.34 -37.93
C TYR A 516 8.22 -0.53 -36.86
N ILE A 517 9.52 -0.76 -36.77
CA ILE A 517 10.40 -0.05 -35.83
C ILE A 517 11.59 0.56 -36.55
N SER A 518 12.12 1.65 -36.01
CA SER A 518 13.35 2.33 -36.45
C SER A 518 14.40 2.25 -35.34
N LEU A 519 15.58 1.74 -35.66
CA LEU A 519 16.72 1.71 -34.74
C LEU A 519 17.59 2.94 -34.96
N ASN A 520 17.84 3.71 -33.89
CA ASN A 520 18.67 4.92 -33.92
C ASN A 520 18.32 5.90 -35.07
N GLY A 521 17.03 6.08 -35.35
CA GLY A 521 16.54 6.94 -36.44
C GLY A 521 16.78 6.41 -37.85
N GLY A 522 17.15 5.13 -38.01
CA GLY A 522 17.29 4.46 -39.29
C GLY A 522 15.95 4.18 -40.01
N PRO A 523 15.99 3.61 -41.23
CA PRO A 523 14.77 3.24 -41.94
C PRO A 523 13.92 2.24 -41.15
N PRO A 524 12.57 2.38 -41.13
CA PRO A 524 11.72 1.43 -40.46
C PRO A 524 11.78 0.02 -41.06
N VAL A 525 11.77 -0.98 -40.20
CA VAL A 525 11.89 -2.40 -40.55
C VAL A 525 10.79 -3.24 -39.88
N PRO A 526 10.30 -4.30 -40.55
CA PRO A 526 9.21 -5.11 -40.02
C PRO A 526 9.70 -6.07 -38.94
N VAL A 527 9.04 -6.05 -37.78
CA VAL A 527 9.27 -6.99 -36.68
C VAL A 527 7.96 -7.62 -36.24
N GLN A 528 8.03 -8.89 -35.83
CA GLN A 528 6.87 -9.56 -35.22
C GLN A 528 6.72 -9.11 -33.77
N ILE A 529 5.52 -8.70 -33.37
CA ILE A 529 5.21 -8.46 -31.95
C ILE A 529 4.88 -9.79 -31.28
N ASP A 530 5.65 -10.15 -30.26
CA ASP A 530 5.66 -11.49 -29.69
C ASP A 530 5.50 -11.41 -28.17
N THR A 531 4.30 -11.67 -27.66
CA THR A 531 4.06 -11.70 -26.20
C THR A 531 4.73 -12.91 -25.53
N GLY A 532 4.99 -14.00 -26.26
CA GLY A 532 5.63 -15.22 -25.75
C GLY A 532 7.12 -15.09 -25.46
N SER A 533 7.77 -14.00 -25.88
CA SER A 533 9.20 -13.76 -25.66
C SER A 533 9.49 -12.37 -25.07
N THR A 534 10.72 -12.16 -24.59
CA THR A 534 11.16 -10.90 -23.97
C THR A 534 12.41 -10.38 -24.69
N GLY A 535 12.33 -9.13 -25.16
CA GLY A 535 13.44 -8.39 -25.77
C GLY A 535 13.42 -8.36 -27.30
N LEU A 536 14.14 -7.39 -27.87
CA LEU A 536 14.21 -7.17 -29.31
C LEU A 536 15.44 -7.88 -29.91
N THR A 537 15.22 -8.83 -30.82
CA THR A 537 16.28 -9.46 -31.64
C THR A 537 16.05 -9.20 -33.11
N ILE A 538 17.07 -8.73 -33.82
CA ILE A 538 16.93 -8.32 -35.22
C ILE A 538 18.18 -8.65 -36.06
N LEU A 539 17.94 -8.95 -37.34
CA LEU A 539 18.96 -8.99 -38.37
C LEU A 539 19.36 -7.56 -38.74
N GLY A 540 20.65 -7.28 -38.76
CA GLY A 540 21.13 -5.95 -39.13
C GLY A 540 22.63 -5.82 -39.03
N ASN A 541 23.12 -4.60 -39.20
CA ASN A 541 24.48 -4.23 -38.88
C ASN A 541 24.48 -3.34 -37.63
N SER A 542 25.58 -3.36 -36.88
CA SER A 542 25.74 -2.57 -35.66
C SER A 542 26.39 -1.20 -35.90
N GLN A 543 26.52 -0.76 -37.16
CA GLN A 543 27.18 0.50 -37.48
C GLN A 543 26.34 1.67 -36.93
N GLY A 544 26.98 2.54 -36.16
CA GLY A 544 26.32 3.71 -35.57
C GLY A 544 25.46 3.41 -34.33
N LEU A 545 25.43 2.18 -33.82
CA LEU A 545 24.70 1.83 -32.59
C LEU A 545 25.51 2.01 -31.30
N GLY A 546 26.80 2.35 -31.42
CA GLY A 546 27.74 2.43 -30.29
C GLY A 546 28.48 1.12 -30.01
N ASP A 547 29.13 1.04 -28.85
CA ASP A 547 29.82 -0.16 -28.40
C ASP A 547 28.82 -1.22 -27.91
N SER A 548 29.14 -2.49 -28.13
CA SER A 548 28.32 -3.58 -27.60
C SER A 548 28.43 -3.61 -26.08
N VAL A 549 27.29 -3.67 -25.41
CA VAL A 549 27.19 -3.67 -23.93
C VAL A 549 27.10 -5.08 -23.35
N PHE A 550 26.76 -6.08 -24.18
CA PHE A 550 26.64 -7.48 -23.79
C PHE A 550 26.70 -8.41 -25.02
N SER A 551 26.99 -9.69 -24.81
CA SER A 551 26.87 -10.72 -25.84
C SER A 551 26.31 -12.01 -25.26
N GLY A 552 25.58 -12.77 -26.09
CA GLY A 552 24.90 -13.97 -25.63
C GLY A 552 24.47 -14.91 -26.74
N SER A 553 23.68 -15.90 -26.37
CA SER A 553 23.06 -16.85 -27.29
C SER A 553 21.65 -17.19 -26.85
N ALA A 554 20.73 -17.32 -27.81
CA ALA A 554 19.33 -17.64 -27.57
C ALA A 554 18.81 -18.62 -28.64
N SER A 555 17.56 -19.04 -28.49
CA SER A 555 16.85 -19.89 -29.47
C SER A 555 15.39 -19.50 -29.52
N TYR A 556 14.76 -19.64 -30.68
CA TYR A 556 13.30 -19.57 -30.84
C TYR A 556 12.73 -20.97 -31.07
N ALA A 557 11.49 -21.20 -30.64
CA ALA A 557 10.82 -22.50 -30.77
C ALA A 557 10.84 -23.03 -32.22
N GLY A 558 10.74 -22.14 -33.22
CA GLY A 558 10.78 -22.50 -34.64
C GLY A 558 12.16 -22.79 -35.25
N LEU A 559 13.26 -22.73 -34.47
CA LEU A 559 14.62 -23.03 -34.97
C LEU A 559 15.01 -24.52 -34.88
N GLY A 560 14.12 -25.38 -34.38
CA GLY A 560 14.37 -26.83 -34.33
C GLY A 560 15.57 -27.21 -33.44
N ASN A 561 15.60 -26.68 -32.21
CA ASN A 561 16.68 -26.83 -31.22
C ASN A 561 18.02 -26.17 -31.57
N GLN A 562 18.08 -25.35 -32.63
CA GLN A 562 19.27 -24.56 -32.92
C GLN A 562 19.25 -23.24 -32.13
N SER A 563 20.44 -22.78 -31.76
CA SER A 563 20.66 -21.48 -31.11
C SER A 563 21.37 -20.52 -32.06
N TYR A 564 21.16 -19.23 -31.86
CA TYR A 564 21.86 -18.14 -32.51
C TYR A 564 22.62 -17.32 -31.47
N SER A 565 23.75 -16.75 -31.87
CA SER A 565 24.53 -15.80 -31.07
C SER A 565 24.22 -14.35 -31.48
N TYR A 566 24.37 -13.43 -30.53
CA TYR A 566 24.08 -12.01 -30.72
C TYR A 566 24.97 -11.12 -29.86
N HIS A 567 25.09 -9.87 -30.29
CA HIS A 567 25.60 -8.74 -29.52
C HIS A 567 24.47 -7.77 -29.18
N THR A 568 24.45 -7.29 -27.95
CA THR A 568 23.48 -6.31 -27.46
C THR A 568 24.09 -4.91 -27.51
N TYR A 569 23.27 -3.93 -27.89
CA TYR A 569 23.61 -2.52 -28.01
C TYR A 569 22.58 -1.69 -27.25
N ASP A 570 23.02 -0.59 -26.65
CA ASP A 570 22.15 0.36 -25.94
C ASP A 570 21.80 1.51 -26.89
N THR A 571 20.58 1.47 -27.46
CA THR A 571 20.18 2.37 -28.54
C THR A 571 18.68 2.65 -28.52
N THR A 572 18.23 3.66 -29.28
CA THR A 572 16.81 4.05 -29.30
C THR A 572 16.02 3.22 -30.30
N VAL A 573 14.77 2.93 -29.94
CA VAL A 573 13.79 2.28 -30.81
C VAL A 573 12.60 3.21 -30.99
N GLY A 574 12.36 3.66 -32.22
CA GLY A 574 11.16 4.39 -32.60
C GLY A 574 10.12 3.46 -33.19
N PHE A 575 8.85 3.65 -32.85
CA PHE A 575 7.75 2.91 -33.48
C PHE A 575 7.18 3.72 -34.64
N CYS A 576 6.98 3.09 -35.80
CA CYS A 576 6.66 3.78 -37.03
C CYS A 576 5.61 3.02 -37.85
N ASP A 577 5.04 3.72 -38.83
CA ASP A 577 4.31 3.11 -39.95
C ASP A 577 5.32 2.53 -40.96
N LYS A 578 4.90 1.49 -41.68
CA LYS A 578 5.54 0.93 -42.88
C LYS A 578 5.97 1.98 -43.91
N VAL A 579 5.24 3.09 -44.04
CA VAL A 579 5.58 4.16 -45.00
C VAL A 579 6.65 5.14 -44.48
N GLY A 580 7.18 4.94 -43.27
CA GLY A 580 8.26 5.75 -42.72
C GLY A 580 7.83 6.82 -41.71
N VAL A 581 6.56 6.88 -41.33
CA VAL A 581 6.04 7.91 -40.41
C VAL A 581 6.17 7.40 -38.97
N CYS A 582 7.02 8.03 -38.17
CA CYS A 582 7.16 7.72 -36.75
C CYS A 582 6.49 8.83 -35.93
N PRO A 583 5.49 8.53 -35.07
CA PRO A 583 4.89 9.52 -34.20
C PRO A 583 5.93 10.19 -33.28
N GLU A 584 5.82 11.52 -33.13
CA GLU A 584 6.66 12.27 -32.21
C GLU A 584 6.40 11.81 -30.77
N GLY A 585 7.46 11.56 -30.01
CA GLY A 585 7.36 11.08 -28.62
C GLY A 585 7.18 9.56 -28.46
N LEU A 586 7.00 8.80 -29.56
CA LEU A 586 6.93 7.33 -29.51
C LEU A 586 8.28 6.69 -29.85
N VAL A 587 9.29 7.09 -29.09
CA VAL A 587 10.68 6.63 -29.19
C VAL A 587 11.17 6.31 -27.78
N THR A 588 11.79 5.15 -27.59
CA THR A 588 12.35 4.77 -26.29
C THR A 588 13.55 5.65 -25.93
N ASP A 589 13.82 5.80 -24.64
CA ASP A 589 15.18 6.05 -24.18
C ASP A 589 16.11 4.91 -24.67
N PRO A 590 17.45 5.10 -24.70
CA PRO A 590 18.37 4.02 -25.02
C PRO A 590 18.05 2.75 -24.23
N THR A 591 17.89 1.64 -24.96
CA THR A 591 17.49 0.35 -24.41
C THR A 591 18.20 -0.79 -25.15
N ALA A 592 18.19 -1.97 -24.55
CA ALA A 592 18.96 -3.12 -25.02
C ALA A 592 18.34 -3.76 -26.28
N VAL A 593 19.07 -3.68 -27.40
CA VAL A 593 18.70 -4.28 -28.69
C VAL A 593 19.72 -5.33 -29.09
N ASN A 594 19.26 -6.54 -29.39
CA ASN A 594 20.12 -7.65 -29.84
C ASN A 594 20.26 -7.63 -31.36
N ILE A 595 21.49 -7.51 -31.83
CA ILE A 595 21.86 -7.69 -33.24
C ILE A 595 22.45 -9.09 -33.41
N VAL A 596 21.85 -9.88 -34.29
CA VAL A 596 22.29 -11.25 -34.59
C VAL A 596 23.70 -11.24 -35.17
N ASP A 597 24.55 -12.13 -34.68
CA ASP A 597 25.93 -12.20 -35.16
C ASP A 597 26.02 -12.69 -36.61
N PRO A 598 27.08 -12.30 -37.35
CA PRO A 598 27.31 -12.78 -38.72
C PRO A 598 27.29 -14.31 -38.85
N ALA A 599 27.79 -15.03 -37.83
CA ALA A 599 27.80 -16.50 -37.82
C ALA A 599 26.39 -17.13 -37.78
N SER A 600 25.41 -16.41 -37.23
CA SER A 600 24.03 -16.87 -37.07
C SER A 600 23.05 -16.27 -38.09
N THR A 601 23.50 -15.32 -38.91
CA THR A 601 22.66 -14.59 -39.87
C THR A 601 21.94 -15.51 -40.84
N ALA A 602 22.60 -16.55 -41.36
CA ALA A 602 21.98 -17.48 -42.32
C ALA A 602 20.80 -18.25 -41.70
N LEU A 603 20.98 -18.77 -40.48
CA LEU A 603 19.94 -19.46 -39.71
C LEU A 603 18.74 -18.54 -39.46
N MET A 604 19.00 -17.34 -38.96
CA MET A 604 17.95 -16.37 -38.62
C MET A 604 17.24 -15.82 -39.87
N THR A 605 17.96 -15.62 -40.97
CA THR A 605 17.37 -15.21 -42.26
C THR A 605 16.37 -16.25 -42.77
N GLN A 606 16.69 -17.53 -42.65
CA GLN A 606 15.76 -18.60 -43.02
C GLN A 606 14.47 -18.53 -42.19
N TYR A 607 14.60 -18.35 -40.87
CA TYR A 607 13.48 -18.28 -39.95
C TYR A 607 12.63 -17.00 -40.10
N PHE A 608 13.24 -15.86 -40.45
CA PHE A 608 12.51 -14.60 -40.61
C PHE A 608 11.85 -14.45 -41.98
N ASN A 609 12.47 -14.96 -43.05
CA ASN A 609 11.92 -14.85 -44.40
C ASN A 609 10.56 -15.55 -44.58
N GLN A 610 10.31 -16.65 -43.84
CA GLN A 610 9.02 -17.34 -43.86
C GLN A 610 7.87 -16.49 -43.30
N TYR A 611 8.17 -15.44 -42.52
CA TYR A 611 7.18 -14.56 -41.89
C TYR A 611 7.27 -13.11 -42.37
N GLY A 612 8.12 -12.81 -43.35
CA GLY A 612 8.28 -11.46 -43.91
C GLY A 612 8.75 -10.41 -42.90
N ILE A 613 9.52 -10.84 -41.89
CA ILE A 613 10.08 -10.00 -40.83
C ILE A 613 11.61 -9.94 -40.96
N VAL A 614 12.24 -9.06 -40.19
CA VAL A 614 13.70 -9.08 -39.98
C VAL A 614 14.08 -9.17 -38.50
N GLY A 615 13.09 -9.23 -37.60
CA GLY A 615 13.30 -9.35 -36.18
C GLY A 615 12.03 -9.74 -35.42
N VAL A 616 12.21 -10.07 -34.16
CA VAL A 616 11.16 -10.37 -33.19
C VAL A 616 11.26 -9.35 -32.05
N LEU A 617 10.15 -8.66 -31.82
CA LEU A 617 9.95 -7.75 -30.71
C LEU A 617 9.22 -8.51 -29.60
N GLY A 618 9.99 -9.11 -28.70
CA GLY A 618 9.48 -9.79 -27.53
C GLY A 618 8.97 -8.79 -26.49
N ILE A 619 7.66 -8.80 -26.23
CA ILE A 619 7.00 -7.88 -25.30
C ILE A 619 6.47 -8.55 -24.02
N GLY A 620 6.65 -9.87 -23.85
CA GLY A 620 6.35 -10.56 -22.61
C GLY A 620 7.18 -9.99 -21.45
N PRO A 621 6.58 -9.54 -20.33
CA PRO A 621 7.29 -9.05 -19.15
C PRO A 621 8.16 -10.13 -18.49
N ASN A 622 7.78 -11.40 -18.57
CA ASN A 622 8.47 -12.49 -17.91
C ASN A 622 8.33 -13.83 -18.65
N ASN A 623 9.04 -13.98 -19.77
CA ASN A 623 9.04 -15.26 -20.51
C ASN A 623 9.74 -16.42 -19.77
N GLY A 624 10.27 -16.20 -18.55
CA GLY A 624 10.92 -17.23 -17.74
C GLY A 624 12.34 -17.61 -18.18
N PHE A 625 12.91 -16.93 -19.18
CA PHE A 625 14.27 -17.18 -19.68
C PHE A 625 15.16 -15.96 -19.52
N SER A 626 16.49 -16.17 -19.52
CA SER A 626 17.47 -15.08 -19.51
C SER A 626 17.49 -14.36 -20.87
N GLY A 627 16.53 -13.47 -21.11
CA GLY A 627 16.52 -12.52 -22.22
C GLY A 627 17.19 -11.18 -21.88
N THR A 628 17.27 -10.28 -22.86
CA THR A 628 17.52 -8.85 -22.60
C THR A 628 16.23 -8.16 -22.14
N SER A 629 16.28 -6.85 -21.93
CA SER A 629 15.10 -6.06 -21.55
C SER A 629 14.00 -6.09 -22.62
N THR A 630 12.74 -6.13 -22.18
CA THR A 630 11.65 -5.60 -23.03
C THR A 630 11.94 -4.13 -23.32
N ILE A 631 11.72 -3.68 -24.55
CA ILE A 631 11.96 -2.28 -24.92
C ILE A 631 10.78 -1.38 -24.55
N ILE A 632 9.60 -1.96 -24.29
CA ILE A 632 8.38 -1.19 -24.00
C ILE A 632 8.53 -0.39 -22.72
N SER A 633 9.16 -0.98 -21.70
CA SER A 633 9.36 -0.32 -20.41
C SER A 633 10.26 0.93 -20.51
N ALA A 634 11.01 1.09 -21.62
CA ALA A 634 11.88 2.23 -21.89
C ALA A 634 11.18 3.36 -22.68
N LEU A 635 9.89 3.25 -22.97
CA LEU A 635 9.10 4.36 -23.49
C LEU A 635 8.93 5.47 -22.44
N PRO A 636 8.75 6.73 -22.87
CA PRO A 636 8.61 7.85 -21.95
C PRO A 636 7.22 7.92 -21.32
N GLY A 637 7.15 8.46 -20.10
CA GLY A 637 5.90 8.76 -19.42
C GLY A 637 4.99 7.55 -19.25
N ALA A 638 3.68 7.72 -19.48
CA ALA A 638 2.69 6.66 -19.27
C ALA A 638 2.74 5.57 -20.36
N LEU A 639 3.41 5.80 -21.49
CA LEU A 639 3.49 4.87 -22.62
C LEU A 639 4.15 3.52 -22.27
N ASN A 640 4.93 3.47 -21.18
CA ASN A 640 5.66 2.28 -20.76
C ASN A 640 4.90 1.33 -19.84
N GLN A 641 3.63 1.64 -19.54
CA GLN A 641 2.79 0.83 -18.65
C GLN A 641 2.33 -0.48 -19.28
N GLY A 642 2.13 -0.48 -20.60
CA GLY A 642 1.64 -1.65 -21.31
C GLY A 642 1.31 -1.40 -22.75
N VAL A 643 0.81 -2.48 -23.36
CA VAL A 643 0.52 -2.54 -24.79
C VAL A 643 -0.81 -3.27 -24.99
N LEU A 644 -1.77 -2.61 -25.61
CA LEU A 644 -2.98 -3.21 -26.16
C LEU A 644 -2.70 -3.70 -27.58
N ILE A 645 -2.98 -4.96 -27.85
CA ILE A 645 -2.95 -5.52 -29.21
C ILE A 645 -4.41 -5.72 -29.63
N ASP A 646 -4.84 -5.02 -30.68
CA ASP A 646 -6.17 -5.15 -31.27
C ASP A 646 -6.04 -5.52 -32.75
N GLU A 647 -6.03 -6.84 -33.03
CA GLU A 647 -5.93 -7.36 -34.39
C GLU A 647 -7.16 -7.02 -35.24
N ALA A 648 -8.33 -6.91 -34.60
CA ALA A 648 -9.58 -6.59 -35.29
C ALA A 648 -9.61 -5.15 -35.79
N ARG A 649 -9.06 -4.21 -35.02
CA ARG A 649 -8.85 -2.82 -35.45
C ARG A 649 -7.56 -2.61 -36.25
N GLY A 650 -6.64 -3.57 -36.22
CA GLY A 650 -5.36 -3.47 -36.89
C GLY A 650 -4.48 -2.40 -36.25
N GLU A 651 -4.46 -2.34 -34.92
CA GLU A 651 -3.66 -1.38 -34.17
C GLU A 651 -2.98 -1.99 -32.93
N VAL A 652 -1.88 -1.35 -32.55
CA VAL A 652 -1.21 -1.55 -31.26
C VAL A 652 -1.24 -0.22 -30.52
N VAL A 653 -1.72 -0.21 -29.28
CA VAL A 653 -1.82 1.00 -28.44
C VAL A 653 -0.89 0.88 -27.25
N PHE A 654 0.06 1.79 -27.13
CA PHE A 654 0.95 1.92 -25.98
C PHE A 654 0.30 2.79 -24.90
N GLY A 655 0.62 2.54 -23.64
CA GLY A 655 0.15 3.33 -22.50
C GLY A 655 -0.77 2.57 -21.55
N PRO A 656 -1.49 3.26 -20.66
CA PRO A 656 -2.43 2.65 -19.72
C PRO A 656 -3.51 1.81 -20.43
N ASN A 657 -4.00 0.78 -19.74
CA ASN A 657 -5.09 -0.08 -20.21
C ASN A 657 -6.35 0.72 -20.54
N GLN A 658 -7.01 0.39 -21.64
CA GLN A 658 -8.25 1.02 -22.11
C GLN A 658 -9.44 0.05 -22.17
N LEU A 659 -9.26 -1.19 -21.71
CA LEU A 659 -10.29 -2.23 -21.74
C LEU A 659 -11.30 -2.05 -20.59
N GLU A 660 -12.59 -2.04 -20.95
CA GLU A 660 -13.71 -1.93 -20.01
C GLU A 660 -14.85 -2.87 -20.46
N PRO A 661 -15.32 -3.84 -19.62
CA PRO A 661 -14.75 -4.21 -18.33
C PRO A 661 -13.39 -4.92 -18.45
N GLU A 662 -12.58 -4.83 -17.40
CA GLU A 662 -11.25 -5.45 -17.33
C GLU A 662 -11.29 -6.85 -16.69
N LEU A 663 -10.68 -7.85 -17.35
CA LEU A 663 -10.36 -9.14 -16.74
C LEU A 663 -8.84 -9.37 -16.73
N SER A 664 -8.19 -9.01 -15.61
CA SER A 664 -6.74 -9.16 -15.43
C SER A 664 -6.35 -10.52 -14.87
N LEU A 665 -5.44 -11.20 -15.56
CA LEU A 665 -4.82 -12.46 -15.12
C LEU A 665 -3.36 -12.22 -14.74
N PRO A 666 -2.93 -12.66 -13.55
CA PRO A 666 -1.56 -12.47 -13.10
C PRO A 666 -0.59 -13.28 -13.97
N GLY A 667 0.45 -12.59 -14.48
CA GLY A 667 1.51 -13.16 -15.30
C GLY A 667 1.40 -12.79 -16.77
N SER A 668 2.55 -12.69 -17.42
CA SER A 668 2.66 -12.64 -18.88
C SER A 668 4.07 -13.07 -19.31
N PRO A 669 4.21 -13.99 -20.28
CA PRO A 669 3.13 -14.59 -21.09
C PRO A 669 2.39 -15.74 -20.44
N PHE A 670 2.96 -16.36 -19.39
CA PHE A 670 2.36 -17.53 -18.76
C PHE A 670 1.32 -17.11 -17.72
N VAL A 671 0.09 -17.58 -17.92
CA VAL A 671 -1.01 -17.44 -16.96
C VAL A 671 -1.55 -18.80 -16.56
N ASP A 672 -2.02 -18.91 -15.33
CA ASP A 672 -2.69 -20.12 -14.83
C ASP A 672 -4.12 -20.18 -15.39
N THR A 673 -4.46 -21.27 -16.08
CA THR A 673 -5.76 -21.45 -16.75
C THR A 673 -6.36 -22.81 -16.48
N MET A 674 -7.65 -22.94 -16.78
CA MET A 674 -8.36 -24.20 -16.85
C MET A 674 -8.78 -24.48 -18.29
N VAL A 675 -8.40 -25.62 -18.86
CA VAL A 675 -8.68 -25.97 -20.26
C VAL A 675 -9.68 -27.10 -20.33
N SER A 676 -10.77 -26.91 -21.09
CA SER A 676 -11.77 -27.92 -21.42
C SER A 676 -11.62 -28.35 -22.88
N VAL A 677 -11.72 -29.66 -23.13
CA VAL A 677 -11.71 -30.25 -24.47
C VAL A 677 -13.05 -30.92 -24.73
N ASN A 678 -13.74 -30.52 -25.80
CA ASN A 678 -15.06 -31.02 -26.20
C ASN A 678 -16.11 -30.98 -25.07
N GLY A 679 -16.11 -29.91 -24.28
CA GLY A 679 -17.01 -29.74 -23.13
C GLY A 679 -16.71 -30.68 -21.93
N GLY A 680 -15.56 -31.35 -21.93
CA GLY A 680 -15.09 -32.15 -20.79
C GLY A 680 -14.81 -31.30 -19.55
N ALA A 681 -14.60 -31.95 -18.40
CA ALA A 681 -14.22 -31.26 -17.17
C ALA A 681 -12.94 -30.43 -17.38
N PRO A 682 -12.93 -29.12 -17.06
CA PRO A 682 -11.73 -28.30 -17.20
C PRO A 682 -10.58 -28.85 -16.34
N VAL A 683 -9.36 -28.83 -16.89
CA VAL A 683 -8.13 -29.26 -16.20
C VAL A 683 -7.12 -28.12 -16.15
N ALA A 684 -6.33 -28.06 -15.08
CA ALA A 684 -5.34 -27.00 -14.90
C ALA A 684 -4.21 -27.10 -15.93
N VAL A 685 -3.93 -26.00 -16.61
CA VAL A 685 -2.86 -25.86 -17.61
C VAL A 685 -2.23 -24.48 -17.45
N SER A 686 -0.90 -24.41 -17.37
CA SER A 686 -0.19 -23.15 -17.55
C SER A 686 -0.17 -22.82 -19.04
N THR A 687 -0.72 -21.67 -19.42
CA THR A 687 -0.90 -21.29 -20.81
C THR A 687 -0.11 -20.02 -21.11
N SER A 688 0.76 -20.08 -22.11
CA SER A 688 1.40 -18.92 -22.72
C SER A 688 0.41 -18.24 -23.66
N ILE A 689 -0.01 -17.02 -23.34
CA ILE A 689 -0.81 -16.18 -24.24
C ILE A 689 0.17 -15.49 -25.19
N ASP A 690 0.29 -16.06 -26.39
CA ASP A 690 1.44 -15.83 -27.28
C ASP A 690 1.01 -15.38 -28.69
N SER A 691 1.10 -14.07 -28.94
CA SER A 691 0.83 -13.45 -30.25
C SER A 691 1.83 -13.88 -31.33
N GLY A 692 3.05 -14.27 -30.94
CA GLY A 692 4.08 -14.81 -31.81
C GLY A 692 3.96 -16.32 -32.04
N GLY A 693 3.08 -17.00 -31.30
CA GLY A 693 2.97 -18.46 -31.20
C GLY A 693 2.38 -19.17 -32.42
N MET A 694 2.06 -18.44 -33.49
CA MET A 694 1.45 -18.97 -34.71
C MET A 694 0.15 -19.74 -34.38
N LEU A 695 0.03 -21.01 -34.78
CA LEU A 695 -1.15 -21.85 -34.49
C LEU A 695 -1.20 -22.39 -33.05
N GLY A 696 -0.20 -22.09 -32.22
CA GLY A 696 -0.12 -22.57 -30.86
C GLY A 696 0.29 -24.04 -30.74
N SER A 697 0.40 -24.49 -29.48
CA SER A 697 0.71 -25.88 -29.16
C SER A 697 0.03 -26.32 -27.87
N VAL A 698 -0.26 -27.61 -27.76
CA VAL A 698 -0.89 -28.21 -26.59
C VAL A 698 -0.02 -29.35 -26.06
N PRO A 699 -0.01 -29.57 -24.74
CA PRO A 699 0.79 -30.63 -24.16
C PRO A 699 0.20 -32.00 -24.47
N GLN A 700 1.07 -32.97 -24.77
CA GLN A 700 0.70 -34.33 -25.17
C GLN A 700 -0.25 -35.03 -24.19
N TRP A 701 -0.14 -34.73 -22.90
CA TRP A 701 -1.00 -35.32 -21.87
C TRP A 701 -2.46 -34.86 -21.96
N LEU A 702 -2.73 -33.69 -22.57
CA LEU A 702 -4.08 -33.19 -22.81
C LEU A 702 -4.74 -33.88 -24.02
N PHE A 703 -3.92 -34.36 -24.96
CA PHE A 703 -4.34 -35.06 -26.18
C PHE A 703 -3.63 -36.41 -26.34
N PRO A 704 -3.80 -37.37 -25.41
CA PRO A 704 -3.01 -38.60 -25.36
C PRO A 704 -3.18 -39.52 -26.58
N SER A 705 -4.28 -39.36 -27.34
CA SER A 705 -4.54 -40.12 -28.56
C SER A 705 -3.89 -39.54 -29.82
N ALA A 706 -3.42 -38.29 -29.78
CA ALA A 706 -2.67 -37.65 -30.87
C ALA A 706 -1.17 -37.88 -30.66
N GLY A 707 -0.38 -37.92 -31.74
CA GLY A 707 1.07 -38.08 -31.64
C GLY A 707 1.80 -36.76 -31.46
N ILE A 708 2.97 -36.77 -30.82
CA ILE A 708 3.87 -35.60 -30.78
C ILE A 708 4.22 -35.20 -32.21
N GLY A 709 4.17 -33.90 -32.50
CA GLY A 709 4.43 -33.35 -33.83
C GLY A 709 3.27 -33.62 -34.80
N THR A 710 2.06 -33.88 -34.31
CA THR A 710 0.82 -33.87 -35.10
C THR A 710 -0.08 -32.71 -34.68
N HIS A 711 -1.06 -32.37 -35.51
CA HIS A 711 -2.08 -31.40 -35.12
C HIS A 711 -3.17 -32.06 -34.27
N VAL A 712 -3.78 -31.27 -33.38
CA VAL A 712 -5.03 -31.65 -32.72
C VAL A 712 -6.08 -32.05 -33.77
N PRO A 713 -6.90 -33.11 -33.55
CA PRO A 713 -7.91 -33.52 -34.53
C PRO A 713 -8.88 -32.39 -34.88
N VAL A 714 -9.23 -32.26 -36.17
CA VAL A 714 -10.23 -31.30 -36.66
C VAL A 714 -11.59 -31.52 -35.99
N GLY A 715 -12.30 -30.44 -35.69
CA GLY A 715 -13.60 -30.48 -35.03
C GLY A 715 -13.51 -30.61 -33.50
N THR A 716 -12.32 -30.46 -32.93
CA THR A 716 -12.11 -30.44 -31.48
C THR A 716 -12.40 -29.05 -30.95
N GLU A 717 -13.34 -28.92 -30.02
CA GLU A 717 -13.55 -27.69 -29.27
C GLU A 717 -12.54 -27.60 -28.11
N ILE A 718 -11.83 -26.47 -28.03
CA ILE A 718 -10.91 -26.13 -26.95
C ILE A 718 -11.42 -24.84 -26.33
N SER A 719 -11.76 -24.88 -25.05
CA SER A 719 -12.20 -23.72 -24.28
C SER A 719 -11.24 -23.47 -23.13
N VAL A 720 -10.80 -22.22 -22.97
CA VAL A 720 -9.83 -21.82 -21.95
C VAL A 720 -10.50 -20.84 -21.00
N TYR A 721 -10.40 -21.13 -19.70
CA TYR A 721 -11.03 -20.39 -18.63
C TYR A 721 -9.98 -19.81 -17.67
N THR A 722 -10.41 -18.86 -16.84
CA THR A 722 -9.69 -18.40 -15.65
C THR A 722 -9.27 -19.57 -14.75
N ALA A 723 -8.28 -19.35 -13.88
CA ALA A 723 -7.72 -20.39 -13.00
C ALA A 723 -8.76 -21.04 -12.05
N ASP A 724 -9.85 -20.34 -11.74
CA ASP A 724 -10.97 -20.87 -10.95
C ASP A 724 -11.97 -21.70 -11.79
N GLY A 725 -11.82 -21.70 -13.12
CA GLY A 725 -12.68 -22.39 -14.06
C GLY A 725 -14.02 -21.71 -14.32
N GLN A 726 -14.22 -20.47 -13.86
CA GLN A 726 -15.54 -19.82 -13.84
C GLN A 726 -15.79 -18.92 -15.06
N THR A 727 -14.77 -18.23 -15.56
CA THR A 727 -14.91 -17.25 -16.63
C THR A 727 -14.20 -17.74 -17.88
N LEU A 728 -14.93 -17.83 -19.00
CA LEU A 728 -14.38 -18.19 -20.30
C LEU A 728 -13.51 -17.03 -20.81
N LEU A 729 -12.26 -17.33 -21.19
CA LEU A 729 -11.34 -16.37 -21.80
C LEU A 729 -11.47 -16.38 -23.32
N TYR A 730 -11.41 -17.57 -23.92
CA TYR A 730 -11.61 -17.78 -25.35
C TYR A 730 -11.96 -19.24 -25.64
N SER A 731 -12.61 -19.49 -26.78
CA SER A 731 -12.95 -20.84 -27.23
C SER A 731 -12.86 -20.94 -28.74
N PHE A 732 -12.38 -22.07 -29.24
CA PHE A 732 -12.35 -22.32 -30.67
C PHE A 732 -12.50 -23.80 -31.01
N THR A 733 -12.99 -24.04 -32.22
CA THR A 733 -13.04 -25.38 -32.81
C THR A 733 -11.94 -25.51 -33.84
N THR A 734 -11.09 -26.53 -33.70
CA THR A 734 -9.99 -26.78 -34.62
C THR A 734 -10.50 -27.06 -36.04
N THR A 735 -9.78 -26.55 -37.03
CA THR A 735 -10.04 -26.77 -38.45
C THR A 735 -8.79 -27.30 -39.16
N ALA A 736 -8.91 -27.66 -40.43
CA ALA A 736 -7.77 -28.12 -41.23
C ALA A 736 -6.65 -27.06 -41.37
N THR A 737 -6.98 -25.78 -41.18
CA THR A 737 -6.04 -24.65 -41.31
C THR A 737 -5.81 -23.89 -40.01
N ASN A 738 -6.55 -24.22 -38.95
CA ASN A 738 -6.38 -23.64 -37.62
C ASN A 738 -6.44 -24.74 -36.57
N SER A 739 -5.28 -25.31 -36.25
CA SER A 739 -5.17 -26.37 -35.25
C SER A 739 -3.81 -26.34 -34.56
N PRO A 740 -3.75 -26.32 -33.22
CA PRO A 740 -2.50 -26.38 -32.47
C PRO A 740 -1.72 -27.67 -32.74
N TRP A 741 -0.41 -27.59 -32.57
CA TRP A 741 0.46 -28.76 -32.57
C TRP A 741 0.44 -29.46 -31.22
N VAL A 742 0.47 -30.79 -31.21
CA VAL A 742 0.65 -31.59 -30.00
C VAL A 742 2.15 -31.74 -29.75
N TRP A 743 2.62 -31.36 -28.57
CA TRP A 743 4.04 -31.37 -28.22
C TRP A 743 4.33 -31.99 -26.85
N SER A 744 5.60 -32.32 -26.58
CA SER A 744 6.03 -32.90 -25.29
C SER A 744 6.26 -31.86 -24.18
N ASN A 745 5.70 -30.66 -24.32
CA ASN A 745 5.79 -29.60 -23.32
C ASN A 745 4.82 -29.84 -22.16
N THR A 746 5.00 -29.09 -21.07
CA THR A 746 4.10 -29.11 -19.91
C THR A 746 3.06 -28.00 -19.94
N SER A 747 3.32 -26.92 -20.68
CA SER A 747 2.44 -25.77 -20.88
C SER A 747 1.74 -25.81 -22.23
N MET A 748 0.62 -25.10 -22.34
CA MET A 748 -0.03 -24.78 -23.61
C MET A 748 0.50 -23.45 -24.14
N ASN A 749 0.51 -23.27 -25.46
CA ASN A 749 0.73 -22.01 -26.15
C ASN A 749 -0.55 -21.70 -26.94
N SER A 750 -1.17 -20.56 -26.68
CA SER A 750 -2.45 -20.18 -27.30
C SER A 750 -2.36 -20.01 -28.81
N GLY A 751 -1.18 -19.62 -29.31
CA GLY A 751 -1.03 -19.04 -30.63
C GLY A 751 -1.79 -17.73 -30.77
N TYR A 752 -2.04 -17.35 -32.02
CA TYR A 752 -2.68 -16.10 -32.42
C TYR A 752 -4.16 -15.99 -32.00
N TRP A 753 -4.83 -17.12 -31.74
CA TRP A 753 -6.29 -17.16 -31.64
C TRP A 753 -6.91 -16.14 -30.66
N PRO A 754 -6.48 -16.05 -29.38
CA PRO A 754 -7.11 -15.12 -28.45
C PRO A 754 -6.98 -13.65 -28.90
N PHE A 755 -5.90 -13.29 -29.61
CA PHE A 755 -5.69 -11.94 -30.16
C PHE A 755 -6.57 -11.65 -31.39
N ALA A 756 -6.87 -12.68 -32.19
CA ALA A 756 -7.78 -12.57 -33.32
C ALA A 756 -9.25 -12.46 -32.89
N GLU A 757 -9.59 -12.95 -31.70
CA GLU A 757 -10.94 -12.93 -31.14
C GLU A 757 -11.23 -11.65 -30.37
N SER A 758 -10.27 -11.12 -29.63
CA SER A 758 -10.47 -9.96 -28.76
C SER A 758 -9.18 -9.18 -28.54
N PRO A 759 -9.29 -7.87 -28.26
CA PRO A 759 -8.13 -7.07 -27.88
C PRO A 759 -7.58 -7.57 -26.54
N ILE A 760 -6.25 -7.69 -26.45
CA ILE A 760 -5.55 -8.17 -25.26
C ILE A 760 -4.51 -7.14 -24.86
N TYR A 761 -4.53 -6.77 -23.59
CA TYR A 761 -3.57 -5.83 -23.01
C TYR A 761 -2.51 -6.57 -22.18
N ILE A 762 -1.25 -6.18 -22.36
CA ILE A 762 -0.10 -6.68 -21.61
C ILE A 762 0.34 -5.58 -20.65
N ASP A 763 0.09 -5.78 -19.35
CA ASP A 763 0.54 -4.87 -18.29
C ASP A 763 1.95 -5.28 -17.82
N TYR A 764 2.85 -4.31 -17.68
CA TYR A 764 4.21 -4.53 -17.16
C TYR A 764 4.29 -4.47 -15.64
N ARG A 765 3.15 -4.34 -14.94
CA ARG A 765 3.06 -4.32 -13.47
C ARG A 765 2.43 -5.62 -12.95
N PRO A 766 2.96 -6.20 -11.85
CA PRO A 766 4.21 -5.83 -11.18
C PRO A 766 5.43 -6.14 -12.06
N SER A 767 6.50 -5.34 -11.90
CA SER A 767 7.69 -5.43 -12.76
C SER A 767 8.32 -6.83 -12.79
N GLY A 768 8.74 -7.29 -13.96
CA GLY A 768 9.33 -8.62 -14.15
C GLY A 768 8.36 -9.79 -13.96
N PHE A 769 7.05 -9.55 -13.91
CA PHE A 769 6.01 -10.57 -13.86
C PHE A 769 4.82 -10.23 -14.76
N GLY A 770 4.32 -9.00 -14.65
CA GLY A 770 3.24 -8.45 -15.47
C GLY A 770 1.87 -9.09 -15.26
N SER A 771 0.90 -8.67 -16.07
CA SER A 771 -0.41 -9.30 -16.19
C SER A 771 -0.90 -9.32 -17.64
N THR A 772 -1.75 -10.29 -17.94
CA THR A 772 -2.44 -10.40 -19.24
C THR A 772 -3.91 -10.07 -19.02
N VAL A 773 -4.41 -9.08 -19.74
CA VAL A 773 -5.73 -8.51 -19.53
C VAL A 773 -6.60 -8.74 -20.75
N PHE A 774 -7.77 -9.34 -20.53
CA PHE A 774 -8.79 -9.60 -21.55
C PHE A 774 -9.92 -8.57 -21.42
N SER A 775 -10.61 -8.29 -22.53
CA SER A 775 -11.91 -7.62 -22.49
C SER A 775 -12.94 -8.57 -21.85
N GLY A 776 -13.54 -8.17 -20.73
CA GLY A 776 -14.45 -9.00 -19.93
C GLY A 776 -15.88 -9.12 -20.43
#